data_AF-A0A378JJR2-F1
#
_entry.id   AF-A0A378JJR2-F1
#
_cell.length_a   1.000
_cell.length_b   1.000
_cell.length_c   1.000
_cell.angle_alpha   90.00
_cell.angle_beta   90.00
_cell.angle_gamma   90.00
#
_symmetry.space_group_name_H-M   'P 1'
#
loop_
_entity.id
_entity.type
_entity.pdbx_description
1 polymer ?
#
loop_
_entity_poly.entity_id
_entity_poly.type
_entity_poly.pdbx_seq_one_letter_code
_entity_poly.pdbx_strand_id
1 'polypeptide(L)'
;MNIHELLNKIAKTKEAFAEYTESKEPEFNLNLDKNLEGKYLAVVDSQFTPTHVEDYEKQIELLQHYYNELKQLPAQAKIVSNEGQLDLLITETLTEINKTIVSLHQEKRKLLTEEKQSQIRASFQQLQEARRLELIATVGETHCLEQYDSNVQRLSRQGIYRLEDIISDPNVIIDNKDKYASAVGILDLKVTHRKEFLLKAQEELVKYQQVFKENQGLYVSTSKVPKEQLKRYLESDTRSKSHNKWLDDYYSRAKSTEGSVWGWLTEQAKYRTTIFSTAEADEDWYSLAQLIDEKLSQIREELKVQLDGEAVTSVPENLANDNLYTIQQKYQTIKQLEKQEIAQLDQWNKENVPVIQKAIQARFFTQLANLSNQQAVVENKIYLVDNKYAEIIDKVNEQLQTIVNSMLTDSAQTPLDLDQAQKAIAAIDVESLLASSNHYRNPSCNTLEQEIAKQFTTLERIRNKDIADLTKKIINLPKELAQFKQVTQENLRTLNDQKLKLQETRGQLRKVIATLQSLTLIQLELTCLQKQVAALKVDDSQGKHKLFTQLAKVQSQIRELEIKELESLKHPISRAKLDEIKMLASVVNEAKTAHQERLLTDMDLSIYDLNNGARLLSIKSAAERSDFAKEIKEELDNLKETLQTSFNISDKREVQSKKTFIEKKIKDFEQLAVTVIPMLNDVETILRDYTQLLERATALEKDTQFVPRFELGRDISQLDKDTKSIIEKAKSLPKNMAYAEPLYERLTQIDTAQSQLAKIKQAWAEEANKDRIGFFNALTKEVEEGYLHLIDSYKTLPSFTPTKRFHENTERADFYISVLAFEKSILLEKLKAYQDKIPQSSNEENESINEVKDAYLRINEYKTALQDLLLTDLEASYKALSTKCRMYSLPSFKFYTKDKTKIAQEIQLFKKSSLFKAYQALAGISPASMERFNDYEKQLSSFVAPEKKDIPIFTRKAKEEVAHRYFRDESGAGIFDIYLERRHQAFWFKDFIGSMSACFLGVFGFQSEQDKRKEYIQNLKSAYQDYKADVTKYESLVTLIDDGIKQFKPRVEEGKAGYGQTLQSYLQGFKRTVETVYEQNTLAAEKLRLHV
;
A
#
# COMPACT_ATOMS: atom_id res chain seq x y z
N MET A 1 26.33 17.94 23.71
CA MET A 1 25.78 19.11 24.42
C MET A 1 25.32 18.63 25.79
N ASN A 2 25.70 19.29 26.89
CA ASN A 2 25.19 18.91 28.22
C ASN A 2 23.67 19.21 28.27
N ILE A 3 22.84 18.37 28.91
CA ILE A 3 21.40 18.61 29.10
C ILE A 3 21.14 20.02 29.63
N HIS A 4 21.97 20.51 30.57
CA HIS A 4 21.83 21.87 31.10
C HIS A 4 22.08 22.95 30.04
N GLU A 5 22.95 22.71 29.07
CA GLU A 5 23.23 23.63 27.97
C GLU A 5 22.07 23.67 26.96
N LEU A 6 21.45 22.53 26.67
CA LEU A 6 20.26 22.40 25.83
C LEU A 6 19.04 23.09 26.48
N LEU A 7 18.80 22.83 27.78
CA LEU A 7 17.75 23.48 28.55
C LEU A 7 17.94 25.00 28.63
N ASN A 8 19.19 25.47 28.80
CA ASN A 8 19.50 26.90 28.81
C ASN A 8 19.30 27.54 27.42
N LYS A 9 19.63 26.84 26.32
CA LYS A 9 19.32 27.31 24.96
C LYS A 9 17.81 27.43 24.75
N ILE A 10 17.02 26.44 25.18
CA ILE A 10 15.55 26.48 25.10
C ILE A 10 14.98 27.63 25.94
N ALA A 11 15.47 27.83 27.16
CA ALA A 11 15.05 28.92 28.03
C ALA A 11 15.37 30.30 27.39
N LYS A 12 16.58 30.47 26.83
CA LYS A 12 16.95 31.71 26.12
C LYS A 12 16.13 31.95 24.86
N THR A 13 15.81 30.91 24.09
CA THR A 13 14.93 31.04 22.92
C THR A 13 13.52 31.46 23.34
N LYS A 14 13.02 30.96 24.48
CA LYS A 14 11.73 31.38 25.05
C LYS A 14 11.76 32.83 25.56
N GLU A 15 12.82 33.22 26.25
CA GLU A 15 12.98 34.58 26.80
C GLU A 15 13.09 35.61 25.67
N ALA A 16 13.92 35.33 24.66
CA ALA A 16 14.00 36.15 23.45
C ALA A 16 12.65 36.27 22.71
N PHE A 17 11.79 35.25 22.83
CA PHE A 17 10.46 35.27 22.25
C PHE A 17 9.43 36.08 23.06
N ALA A 18 9.47 35.97 24.39
CA ALA A 18 8.66 36.81 25.28
C ALA A 18 8.98 38.30 25.06
N GLU A 19 10.26 38.64 24.91
CA GLU A 19 10.70 39.99 24.56
C GLU A 19 10.26 40.43 23.15
N TYR A 20 10.21 39.50 22.19
CA TYR A 20 9.78 39.79 20.81
C TYR A 20 8.27 40.07 20.72
N THR A 21 7.45 39.35 21.48
CA THR A 21 5.98 39.51 21.51
C THR A 21 5.53 40.78 22.24
N GLU A 22 6.29 41.24 23.23
CA GLU A 22 5.98 42.49 23.97
C GLU A 22 6.46 43.78 23.28
N SER A 23 7.45 43.71 22.38
CA SER A 23 8.18 44.91 21.92
C SER A 23 7.71 45.58 20.62
N LYS A 24 6.76 45.02 19.86
CA LYS A 24 6.32 45.62 18.58
C LYS A 24 4.82 45.51 18.29
N GLU A 25 4.07 46.56 18.62
CA GLU A 25 2.86 46.86 17.84
C GLU A 25 3.27 47.26 16.41
N PRO A 26 2.60 46.76 15.36
CA PRO A 26 2.94 47.10 13.99
C PRO A 26 2.61 48.57 13.69
N GLU A 27 3.62 49.43 13.59
CA GLU A 27 3.49 50.79 13.05
C GLU A 27 3.22 50.73 11.53
N PHE A 28 1.95 50.79 11.14
CA PHE A 28 1.54 50.90 9.75
C PHE A 28 1.72 52.33 9.22
N ASN A 29 2.87 52.61 8.61
CA ASN A 29 3.13 53.90 7.97
C ASN A 29 2.74 53.87 6.47
N LEU A 30 1.47 54.11 6.17
CA LEU A 30 0.96 54.30 4.80
C LEU A 30 1.18 55.74 4.34
N ASN A 31 2.41 56.09 3.99
CA ASN A 31 2.68 57.36 3.27
C ASN A 31 2.44 57.16 1.77
N LEU A 32 1.22 57.45 1.32
CA LEU A 32 0.91 57.67 -0.10
C LEU A 32 1.38 59.08 -0.48
N ASP A 33 2.48 59.14 -1.22
CA ASP A 33 3.02 60.38 -1.78
C ASP A 33 2.04 60.96 -2.81
N LYS A 34 1.52 62.16 -2.55
CA LYS A 34 0.41 62.79 -3.31
C LYS A 34 0.85 63.58 -4.55
N ASN A 35 2.14 63.57 -4.91
CA ASN A 35 2.70 64.54 -5.85
C ASN A 35 3.06 64.02 -7.26
N LEU A 36 2.43 62.96 -7.76
CA LEU A 36 2.69 62.43 -9.12
C LEU A 36 1.44 62.44 -10.02
N GLU A 37 0.92 63.63 -10.31
CA GLU A 37 0.04 63.84 -11.47
C GLU A 37 0.88 63.74 -12.76
N GLY A 38 0.96 62.55 -13.38
CA GLY A 38 1.55 62.44 -14.72
C GLY A 38 2.07 61.08 -15.17
N LYS A 39 2.21 60.08 -14.28
CA LYS A 39 2.56 58.69 -14.64
C LYS A 39 1.48 57.75 -14.12
N TYR A 40 0.35 57.71 -14.81
CA TYR A 40 -0.79 56.84 -14.50
C TYR A 40 -0.51 55.40 -14.91
N LEU A 41 0.37 54.73 -14.16
CA LEU A 41 0.50 53.27 -13.98
C LEU A 41 1.76 53.05 -13.13
N ALA A 42 1.77 53.61 -11.93
CA ALA A 42 2.67 53.11 -10.90
C ALA A 42 2.16 51.71 -10.55
N VAL A 43 2.90 50.69 -11.02
CA VAL A 43 2.89 49.38 -10.38
C VAL A 43 3.02 49.67 -8.89
N VAL A 44 1.98 49.35 -8.11
CA VAL A 44 2.13 49.25 -6.66
C VAL A 44 3.14 48.12 -6.48
N ASP A 45 4.41 48.49 -6.36
CA ASP A 45 5.49 47.57 -6.10
C ASP A 45 5.16 46.95 -4.75
N SER A 46 4.60 45.74 -4.80
CA SER A 46 4.08 44.99 -3.66
C SER A 46 5.22 44.41 -2.84
N GLN A 47 6.28 45.19 -2.59
CA GLN A 47 7.32 44.84 -1.63
C GLN A 47 6.82 45.13 -0.22
N PHE A 48 5.67 44.53 0.13
CA PHE A 48 5.44 44.14 1.51
C PHE A 48 6.30 42.89 1.67
N THR A 49 7.58 43.04 2.03
CA THR A 49 8.37 41.90 2.49
C THR A 49 7.92 41.61 3.91
N PRO A 50 7.22 40.50 4.17
CA PRO A 50 6.81 40.17 5.53
C PRO A 50 8.04 39.63 6.26
N THR A 51 8.91 40.54 6.71
CA THR A 51 10.10 40.22 7.51
C THR A 51 9.76 39.45 8.77
N HIS A 52 8.52 39.56 9.27
CA HIS A 52 8.09 38.94 10.52
C HIS A 52 7.64 37.48 10.39
N VAL A 53 6.97 37.06 9.30
CA VAL A 53 6.42 35.68 9.20
C VAL A 53 7.52 34.63 9.07
N GLU A 54 8.58 34.95 8.33
CA GLU A 54 9.76 34.07 8.20
C GLU A 54 10.50 33.89 9.53
N ASP A 55 10.50 34.91 10.40
CA ASP A 55 11.14 34.83 11.71
C ASP A 55 10.41 33.82 12.62
N TYR A 56 9.07 33.82 12.62
CA TYR A 56 8.28 32.81 13.34
C TYR A 56 8.54 31.40 12.80
N GLU A 57 8.69 31.24 11.48
CA GLU A 57 8.97 29.94 10.86
C GLU A 57 10.35 29.39 11.25
N LYS A 58 11.39 30.23 11.20
CA LYS A 58 12.73 29.86 11.66
C LYS A 58 12.75 29.49 13.14
N GLN A 59 11.99 30.20 13.98
CA GLN A 59 11.88 29.88 15.41
C GLN A 59 11.15 28.56 15.66
N ILE A 60 10.07 28.28 14.92
CA ILE A 60 9.37 26.99 14.97
C ILE A 60 10.32 25.86 14.56
N GLU A 61 11.04 26.00 13.46
CA GLU A 61 12.03 25.01 12.99
C GLU A 61 13.14 24.77 14.03
N LEU A 62 13.64 25.84 14.66
CA LEU A 62 14.65 25.75 15.70
C LEU A 62 14.14 25.01 16.94
N LEU A 63 12.93 25.31 17.40
CA LEU A 63 12.30 24.60 18.53
C LEU A 63 12.00 23.14 18.19
N GLN A 64 11.57 22.84 16.97
CA GLN A 64 11.40 21.46 16.50
C GLN A 64 12.74 20.70 16.46
N HIS A 65 13.81 21.38 16.05
CA HIS A 65 15.16 20.81 16.11
C HIS A 65 15.56 20.46 17.56
N TYR A 66 15.40 21.40 18.50
CA TYR A 66 15.68 21.14 19.91
C TYR A 66 14.77 20.08 20.53
N TYR A 67 13.50 20.02 20.14
CA TYR A 67 12.58 18.95 20.53
C TYR A 67 13.11 17.57 20.10
N ASN A 68 13.56 17.46 18.84
CA ASN A 68 14.13 16.23 18.32
C ASN A 68 15.46 15.86 18.99
N GLU A 69 16.33 16.83 19.27
CA GLU A 69 17.56 16.60 20.03
C GLU A 69 17.28 16.12 21.46
N LEU A 70 16.34 16.75 22.16
CA LEU A 70 15.89 16.31 23.49
C LEU A 70 15.34 14.88 23.48
N LYS A 71 14.53 14.56 22.47
CA LYS A 71 13.95 13.23 22.29
C LYS A 71 14.98 12.16 21.94
N GLN A 72 16.04 12.54 21.21
CA GLN A 72 17.17 11.68 20.84
C GLN A 72 18.24 11.56 21.91
N LEU A 73 17.98 12.00 23.13
CA LEU A 73 18.81 11.68 24.29
C LEU A 73 18.32 10.39 25.00
N PRO A 74 18.51 9.14 24.50
CA PRO A 74 18.32 7.95 25.31
C PRO A 74 19.62 7.32 25.82
N ALA A 75 19.52 6.80 27.05
CA ALA A 75 20.30 5.72 27.65
C ALA A 75 21.77 5.93 28.05
N GLN A 76 22.57 6.80 27.41
CA GLN A 76 24.00 6.91 27.74
C GLN A 76 24.31 7.77 28.98
N ALA A 77 23.38 8.63 29.40
CA ALA A 77 23.49 9.39 30.65
C ALA A 77 23.01 8.63 31.91
N LYS A 78 22.62 7.35 31.77
CA LYS A 78 22.04 6.49 32.83
C LYS A 78 23.03 6.02 33.91
N ILE A 79 24.08 6.79 34.22
CA ILE A 79 25.16 6.32 35.11
C ILE A 79 25.23 7.06 36.46
N VAL A 80 24.47 8.13 36.69
CA VAL A 80 24.55 8.85 37.99
C VAL A 80 23.16 9.25 38.53
N SER A 81 22.94 8.92 39.80
CA SER A 81 21.68 8.89 40.56
C SER A 81 20.86 10.20 40.57
N ASN A 82 19.73 10.19 39.86
CA ASN A 82 18.39 10.73 40.22
C ASN A 82 17.45 10.52 39.01
N GLU A 83 17.33 9.26 38.56
CA GLU A 83 16.72 8.86 37.28
C GLU A 83 15.29 9.40 37.10
N GLY A 84 14.45 9.31 38.13
CA GLY A 84 13.07 9.77 38.04
C GLY A 84 12.91 11.29 37.90
N GLN A 85 13.85 12.10 38.40
CA GLN A 85 13.77 13.56 38.28
C GLN A 85 14.20 14.05 36.89
N LEU A 86 15.18 13.38 36.27
CA LEU A 86 15.66 13.76 34.95
C LEU A 86 14.62 13.43 33.86
N ASP A 87 14.01 12.24 33.92
CA ASP A 87 12.97 11.84 32.96
C ASP A 87 11.72 12.72 33.09
N LEU A 88 11.36 13.10 34.32
CA LEU A 88 10.28 14.07 34.58
C LEU A 88 10.61 15.44 33.96
N LEU A 89 11.82 15.96 34.20
CA LEU A 89 12.27 17.25 33.68
C LEU A 89 12.31 17.27 32.14
N ILE A 90 12.78 16.19 31.51
CA ILE A 90 12.79 16.04 30.04
C ILE A 90 11.35 16.06 29.51
N THR A 91 10.44 15.33 30.16
CA THR A 91 9.03 15.25 29.75
C THR A 91 8.32 16.60 29.91
N GLU A 92 8.54 17.30 31.02
CA GLU A 92 8.02 18.65 31.25
C GLU A 92 8.55 19.62 30.19
N THR A 93 9.86 19.59 29.91
CA THR A 93 10.48 20.46 28.91
C THR A 93 9.94 20.19 27.51
N LEU A 94 9.81 18.93 27.09
CA LEU A 94 9.24 18.56 25.79
C LEU A 94 7.78 19.03 25.67
N THR A 95 7.00 18.88 26.74
CA THR A 95 5.62 19.37 26.81
C THR A 95 5.56 20.88 26.65
N GLU A 96 6.47 21.61 27.29
CA GLU A 96 6.52 23.05 27.23
C GLU A 96 6.99 23.57 25.86
N ILE A 97 7.98 22.92 25.22
CA ILE A 97 8.38 23.23 23.84
C ILE A 97 7.19 23.07 22.89
N ASN A 98 6.43 21.98 23.01
CA ASN A 98 5.24 21.76 22.19
C ASN A 98 4.19 22.86 22.40
N LYS A 99 3.94 23.29 23.65
CA LYS A 99 3.05 24.43 23.94
C LYS A 99 3.54 25.71 23.26
N THR A 100 4.83 26.01 23.33
CA THR A 100 5.43 27.19 22.67
C THR A 100 5.29 27.13 21.15
N ILE A 101 5.55 25.97 20.52
CA ILE A 101 5.37 25.77 19.07
C ILE A 101 3.91 26.02 18.67
N VAL A 102 2.93 25.53 19.43
CA VAL A 102 1.50 25.77 19.15
C VAL A 102 1.16 27.26 19.24
N SER A 103 1.66 27.96 20.27
CA SER A 103 1.47 29.41 20.41
C SER A 103 2.07 30.19 19.23
N LEU A 104 3.29 29.83 18.80
CA LEU A 104 3.95 30.43 17.63
C LEU A 104 3.15 30.22 16.35
N HIS A 105 2.60 29.01 16.14
CA HIS A 105 1.72 28.75 15.01
C HIS A 105 0.42 29.57 15.07
N GLN A 106 -0.15 29.81 16.25
CA GLN A 106 -1.33 30.67 16.40
C GLN A 106 -1.02 32.13 16.06
N GLU A 107 0.13 32.65 16.51
CA GLU A 107 0.54 34.02 16.23
C GLU A 107 0.93 34.24 14.77
N LYS A 108 1.66 33.30 14.16
CA LYS A 108 1.91 33.26 12.70
C LYS A 108 0.59 33.33 11.92
N ARG A 109 -0.43 32.58 12.35
CA ARG A 109 -1.76 32.60 11.72
C ARG A 109 -2.46 33.96 11.84
N LYS A 110 -2.32 34.63 12.98
CA LYS A 110 -2.87 35.97 13.20
C LYS A 110 -2.22 37.01 12.27
N LEU A 111 -0.89 37.04 12.19
CA LEU A 111 -0.15 37.97 11.34
C LEU A 111 -0.47 37.78 9.85
N LEU A 112 -0.52 36.53 9.38
CA LEU A 112 -0.91 36.23 8.00
C LEU A 112 -2.36 36.65 7.70
N THR A 113 -3.27 36.54 8.67
CA THR A 113 -4.64 37.04 8.51
C THR A 113 -4.65 38.57 8.30
N GLU A 114 -3.86 39.30 9.07
CA GLU A 114 -3.71 40.76 8.94
C GLU A 114 -3.08 41.16 7.60
N GLU A 115 -2.10 40.39 7.12
CA GLU A 115 -1.49 40.56 5.80
C GLU A 115 -2.53 40.38 4.67
N LYS A 116 -3.32 39.30 4.72
CA LYS A 116 -4.40 39.06 3.72
C LYS A 116 -5.48 40.13 3.76
N GLN A 117 -5.84 40.63 4.94
CA GLN A 117 -6.75 41.78 5.05
C GLN A 117 -6.16 43.05 4.44
N SER A 118 -4.86 43.28 4.60
CA SER A 118 -4.16 44.42 4.00
C SER A 118 -4.13 44.34 2.47
N GLN A 119 -3.92 43.14 1.91
CA GLN A 119 -4.02 42.87 0.47
C GLN A 119 -5.44 43.14 -0.08
N ILE A 120 -6.49 42.78 0.67
CA ILE A 120 -7.88 43.13 0.31
C ILE A 120 -8.06 44.65 0.29
N ARG A 121 -7.56 45.38 1.30
CA ARG A 121 -7.68 46.85 1.35
C ARG A 121 -6.97 47.52 0.17
N ALA A 122 -5.76 47.07 -0.17
CA ALA A 122 -4.99 47.59 -1.29
C ALA A 122 -5.69 47.34 -2.65
N SER A 123 -6.15 46.11 -2.89
CA SER A 123 -6.88 45.77 -4.13
C SER A 123 -8.24 46.49 -4.23
N PHE A 124 -8.90 46.75 -3.10
CA PHE A 124 -10.12 47.55 -3.06
C PHE A 124 -9.86 49.03 -3.42
N GLN A 125 -8.77 49.61 -2.92
CA GLN A 125 -8.34 50.97 -3.31
C GLN A 125 -8.07 51.06 -4.82
N GLN A 126 -7.37 50.08 -5.39
CA GLN A 126 -7.14 49.99 -6.84
C GLN A 126 -8.45 49.92 -7.64
N LEU A 127 -9.44 49.17 -7.14
CA LEU A 127 -10.77 49.11 -7.74
C LEU A 127 -11.51 50.47 -7.68
N GLN A 128 -11.39 51.20 -6.57
CA GLN A 128 -11.99 52.53 -6.45
C GLN A 128 -11.38 53.52 -7.45
N GLU A 129 -10.06 53.50 -7.60
CA GLU A 129 -9.35 54.33 -8.57
C GLU A 129 -9.75 53.98 -10.01
N ALA A 130 -9.81 52.69 -10.35
CA ALA A 130 -10.24 52.24 -11.66
C ALA A 130 -11.66 52.70 -12.00
N ARG A 131 -12.60 52.60 -11.05
CA ARG A 131 -13.98 53.11 -11.21
C ARG A 131 -14.03 54.62 -11.43
N ARG A 132 -13.18 55.38 -10.73
CA ARG A 132 -13.08 56.83 -10.94
C ARG A 132 -12.59 57.15 -12.37
N LEU A 133 -11.59 56.42 -12.86
CA LEU A 133 -11.10 56.58 -14.23
C LEU A 133 -12.14 56.20 -15.28
N GLU A 134 -12.89 55.12 -15.06
CA GLU A 134 -14.00 54.70 -15.92
C GLU A 134 -15.12 55.75 -15.98
N LEU A 135 -15.48 56.34 -14.83
CA LEU A 135 -16.49 57.39 -14.79
C LEU A 135 -16.06 58.61 -15.63
N ILE A 136 -14.83 59.08 -15.45
CA ILE A 136 -14.28 60.22 -16.21
C ILE A 136 -14.27 59.90 -17.72
N ALA A 137 -13.83 58.69 -18.09
CA ALA A 137 -13.76 58.29 -19.50
C ALA A 137 -15.16 58.09 -20.11
N THR A 138 -16.13 57.58 -19.35
CA THR A 138 -17.52 57.38 -19.81
C THR A 138 -18.23 58.71 -20.01
N VAL A 139 -17.99 59.71 -19.15
CA VAL A 139 -18.48 61.08 -19.38
C VAL A 139 -17.91 61.65 -20.69
N GLY A 140 -16.62 61.41 -20.96
CA GLY A 140 -15.99 61.79 -22.23
C GLY A 140 -16.60 61.08 -23.45
N GLU A 141 -16.84 59.76 -23.37
CA GLU A 141 -17.52 58.98 -24.41
C GLU A 141 -18.94 59.50 -24.66
N THR A 142 -19.72 59.76 -23.61
CA THR A 142 -21.10 60.24 -23.71
C THR A 142 -21.15 61.61 -24.39
N HIS A 143 -20.30 62.55 -23.94
CA HIS A 143 -20.21 63.87 -24.55
C HIS A 143 -19.80 63.81 -26.04
N CYS A 144 -18.85 62.94 -26.36
CA CYS A 144 -18.38 62.71 -27.73
C CYS A 144 -19.49 62.13 -28.63
N LEU A 145 -20.27 61.16 -28.14
CA LEU A 145 -21.40 60.58 -28.88
C LEU A 145 -22.54 61.59 -29.05
N GLU A 146 -22.88 62.35 -28.01
CA GLU A 146 -23.89 63.42 -28.12
C GLU A 146 -23.48 64.52 -29.11
N GLN A 147 -22.20 64.91 -29.08
CA GLN A 147 -21.65 65.88 -30.02
C GLN A 147 -21.63 65.32 -31.44
N TYR A 148 -21.29 64.04 -31.62
CA TYR A 148 -21.37 63.35 -32.90
C TYR A 148 -22.79 63.35 -33.45
N ASP A 149 -23.77 62.89 -32.66
CA ASP A 149 -25.18 62.84 -33.08
C ASP A 149 -25.72 64.23 -33.40
N SER A 150 -25.37 65.24 -32.59
CA SER A 150 -25.73 66.65 -32.85
C SER A 150 -25.09 67.16 -34.15
N ASN A 151 -23.82 66.84 -34.38
CA ASN A 151 -23.11 67.20 -35.61
C ASN A 151 -23.68 66.50 -36.85
N VAL A 152 -24.00 65.20 -36.77
CA VAL A 152 -24.67 64.43 -37.82
C VAL A 152 -26.04 65.01 -38.14
N GLN A 153 -26.85 65.33 -37.13
CA GLN A 153 -28.15 65.96 -37.33
C GLN A 153 -28.02 67.35 -37.95
N ARG A 154 -27.07 68.17 -37.49
CA ARG A 154 -26.80 69.49 -38.06
C ARG A 154 -26.35 69.39 -39.51
N LEU A 155 -25.43 68.49 -39.80
CA LEU A 155 -24.92 68.24 -41.14
C LEU A 155 -26.04 67.75 -42.06
N SER A 156 -26.91 66.86 -41.56
CA SER A 156 -28.06 66.41 -42.34
C SER A 156 -29.05 67.52 -42.66
N ARG A 157 -29.37 68.38 -41.69
CA ARG A 157 -30.23 69.55 -41.91
C ARG A 157 -29.61 70.53 -42.90
N GLN A 158 -28.31 70.83 -42.76
CA GLN A 158 -27.59 71.68 -43.70
C GLN A 158 -27.55 71.08 -45.11
N GLY A 159 -27.37 69.76 -45.21
CA GLY A 159 -27.46 69.02 -46.46
C GLY A 159 -28.82 69.21 -47.12
N ILE A 160 -29.93 69.00 -46.39
CA ILE A 160 -31.29 69.23 -46.90
C ILE A 160 -31.48 70.66 -47.38
N TYR A 161 -31.14 71.67 -46.58
CA TYR A 161 -31.29 73.08 -46.99
C TYR A 161 -30.50 73.42 -48.25
N ARG A 162 -29.27 72.90 -48.38
CA ARG A 162 -28.47 73.09 -49.60
C ARG A 162 -29.06 72.36 -50.80
N LEU A 163 -29.64 71.18 -50.61
CA LEU A 163 -30.30 70.44 -51.67
C LEU A 163 -31.61 71.14 -52.12
N GLU A 164 -32.39 71.67 -51.18
CA GLU A 164 -33.59 72.48 -51.46
C GLU A 164 -33.24 73.73 -52.28
N ASP A 165 -32.16 74.43 -51.90
CA ASP A 165 -31.64 75.60 -52.63
C ASP A 165 -31.19 75.23 -54.06
N ILE A 166 -30.45 74.12 -54.22
CA ILE A 166 -30.00 73.63 -55.54
C ILE A 166 -31.17 73.22 -56.43
N ILE A 167 -32.20 72.57 -55.89
CA ILE A 167 -33.38 72.15 -56.66
C ILE A 167 -34.23 73.38 -57.04
N SER A 168 -34.29 74.39 -56.15
CA SER A 168 -35.01 75.66 -56.31
C SER A 168 -36.50 75.46 -56.63
N ASP A 169 -37.14 74.45 -56.02
CA ASP A 169 -38.55 74.11 -56.22
C ASP A 169 -39.29 74.05 -54.88
N PRO A 170 -40.17 75.01 -54.57
CA PRO A 170 -40.81 75.10 -53.25
C PRO A 170 -41.84 74.00 -53.01
N ASN A 171 -42.24 73.23 -54.03
CA ASN A 171 -43.25 72.18 -53.91
C ASN A 171 -42.65 70.78 -53.68
N VAL A 172 -41.33 70.68 -53.58
CA VAL A 172 -40.62 69.41 -53.53
C VAL A 172 -40.12 69.11 -52.12
N ILE A 173 -40.46 67.94 -51.60
CA ILE A 173 -40.02 67.46 -50.28
C ILE A 173 -38.89 66.45 -50.47
N ILE A 174 -37.73 66.71 -49.87
CA ILE A 174 -36.59 65.80 -49.87
C ILE A 174 -36.69 64.87 -48.66
N ASP A 175 -36.68 63.56 -48.88
CA ASP A 175 -36.66 62.59 -47.78
C ASP A 175 -35.30 62.67 -47.05
N ASN A 176 -35.33 62.86 -45.73
CA ASN A 176 -34.12 62.95 -44.91
C ASN A 176 -33.29 61.65 -44.89
N LYS A 177 -33.92 60.48 -45.04
CA LYS A 177 -33.20 59.20 -44.96
C LYS A 177 -32.31 58.94 -46.16
N ASP A 178 -32.78 59.28 -47.36
CA ASP A 178 -32.09 59.10 -48.63
C ASP A 178 -32.01 60.43 -49.39
N LYS A 179 -31.63 61.51 -48.70
CA LYS A 179 -31.73 62.89 -49.20
C LYS A 179 -31.04 63.13 -50.55
N TYR A 180 -29.87 62.55 -50.75
CA TYR A 180 -29.13 62.68 -52.00
C TYR A 180 -29.79 61.89 -53.14
N ALA A 181 -30.22 60.65 -52.89
CA ALA A 181 -30.94 59.84 -53.86
C ALA A 181 -32.31 60.44 -54.21
N SER A 182 -33.00 61.02 -53.22
CA SER A 182 -34.27 61.73 -53.40
C SER A 182 -34.09 62.96 -54.27
N ALA A 183 -33.09 63.80 -53.95
CA ALA A 183 -32.75 65.00 -54.72
C ALA A 183 -32.36 64.65 -56.18
N VAL A 184 -31.58 63.59 -56.37
CA VAL A 184 -31.26 63.03 -57.68
C VAL A 184 -32.52 62.57 -58.42
N GLY A 185 -33.40 61.82 -57.77
CA GLY A 185 -34.65 61.35 -58.38
C GLY A 185 -35.59 62.48 -58.81
N ILE A 186 -35.61 63.59 -58.06
CA ILE A 186 -36.33 64.81 -58.46
C ILE A 186 -35.73 65.42 -59.72
N LEU A 187 -34.40 65.49 -59.82
CA LEU A 187 -33.75 65.98 -61.04
C LEU A 187 -34.00 65.04 -62.22
N ASP A 188 -34.00 63.72 -62.03
CA ASP A 188 -34.31 62.74 -63.08
C ASP A 188 -35.73 62.92 -63.64
N LEU A 189 -36.71 63.23 -62.78
CA LEU A 189 -38.07 63.59 -63.21
C LEU A 189 -38.08 64.90 -64.02
N LYS A 190 -37.36 65.94 -63.57
CA LYS A 190 -37.24 67.21 -64.31
C LYS A 190 -36.58 67.02 -65.67
N VAL A 191 -35.56 66.17 -65.76
CA VAL A 191 -34.90 65.80 -67.02
C VAL A 191 -35.88 65.07 -67.93
N THR A 192 -36.65 64.11 -67.40
CA THR A 192 -37.64 63.35 -68.17
C THR A 192 -38.68 64.30 -68.78
N HIS A 193 -39.28 65.16 -67.97
CA HIS A 193 -40.23 66.17 -68.46
C HIS A 193 -39.60 67.15 -69.45
N ARG A 194 -38.35 67.57 -69.22
CA ARG A 194 -37.64 68.47 -70.13
C ARG A 194 -37.36 67.80 -71.47
N LYS A 195 -36.90 66.55 -71.48
CA LYS A 195 -36.68 65.76 -72.71
C LYS A 195 -37.97 65.52 -73.47
N GLU A 196 -39.06 65.15 -72.78
CA GLU A 196 -40.38 65.00 -73.39
C GLU A 196 -40.87 66.30 -74.04
N PHE A 197 -40.71 67.43 -73.33
CA PHE A 197 -41.05 68.75 -73.87
C PHE A 197 -40.19 69.09 -75.08
N LEU A 198 -38.88 68.90 -75.01
CA LEU A 198 -37.94 69.18 -76.10
C LEU A 198 -38.22 68.32 -77.34
N LEU A 199 -38.48 67.03 -77.17
CA LEU A 199 -38.83 66.12 -78.27
C LEU A 199 -40.14 66.53 -78.93
N LYS A 200 -41.17 66.87 -78.13
CA LYS A 200 -42.46 67.35 -78.64
C LYS A 200 -42.34 68.71 -79.33
N ALA A 201 -41.55 69.62 -78.76
CA ALA A 201 -41.23 70.90 -79.36
C ALA A 201 -40.48 70.73 -80.67
N GLN A 202 -39.51 69.81 -80.74
CA GLN A 202 -38.79 69.46 -81.96
C GLN A 202 -39.73 68.94 -83.04
N GLU A 203 -40.62 68.00 -82.70
CA GLU A 203 -41.58 67.42 -83.64
C GLU A 203 -42.50 68.50 -84.23
N GLU A 204 -43.09 69.34 -83.37
CA GLU A 204 -44.02 70.38 -83.79
C GLU A 204 -43.33 71.52 -84.52
N LEU A 205 -42.14 71.95 -84.08
CA LEU A 205 -41.35 72.99 -84.77
C LEU A 205 -40.86 72.50 -86.14
N VAL A 206 -40.53 71.21 -86.31
CA VAL A 206 -40.22 70.64 -87.63
C VAL A 206 -41.46 70.65 -88.53
N LYS A 207 -42.64 70.30 -88.01
CA LYS A 207 -43.90 70.42 -88.76
C LYS A 207 -44.15 71.86 -89.19
N TYR A 208 -43.96 72.82 -88.28
CA TYR A 208 -44.12 74.25 -88.60
C TYR A 208 -43.08 74.72 -89.62
N GLN A 209 -41.80 74.33 -89.47
CA GLN A 209 -40.74 74.61 -90.44
C GLN A 209 -41.10 74.07 -91.83
N GLN A 210 -41.67 72.88 -91.91
CA GLN A 210 -42.10 72.28 -93.17
C GLN A 210 -43.29 73.04 -93.79
N VAL A 211 -44.28 73.43 -92.98
CA VAL A 211 -45.37 74.29 -93.41
C VAL A 211 -44.84 75.62 -93.95
N PHE A 212 -43.82 76.22 -93.33
CA PHE A 212 -43.19 77.43 -93.88
C PHE A 212 -42.51 77.12 -95.23
N LYS A 213 -41.67 76.08 -95.33
CA LYS A 213 -40.95 75.71 -96.57
C LYS A 213 -41.88 75.42 -97.76
N GLU A 214 -43.02 74.76 -97.51
CA GLU A 214 -43.98 74.40 -98.56
C GLU A 214 -44.77 75.60 -99.11
N ASN A 215 -44.94 76.67 -98.32
CA ASN A 215 -45.79 77.80 -98.70
C ASN A 215 -45.05 78.93 -99.47
N GLN A 216 -43.76 78.81 -99.80
CA GLN A 216 -42.99 79.72 -100.68
C GLN A 216 -43.28 81.24 -100.51
N GLY A 217 -43.30 81.75 -99.27
CA GLY A 217 -43.55 83.17 -98.99
C GLY A 217 -45.03 83.60 -99.06
N LEU A 218 -45.96 82.67 -99.32
CA LEU A 218 -47.39 82.91 -99.18
C LEU A 218 -47.83 82.65 -97.73
N TYR A 219 -48.80 83.44 -97.32
CA TYR A 219 -49.39 83.48 -95.99
C TYR A 219 -49.73 82.08 -95.42
N VAL A 220 -49.24 81.77 -94.22
CA VAL A 220 -49.53 80.52 -93.50
C VAL A 220 -50.70 80.73 -92.55
N SER A 221 -51.79 79.96 -92.73
CA SER A 221 -52.97 80.07 -91.89
C SER A 221 -52.67 79.81 -90.41
N THR A 222 -53.29 80.61 -89.54
CA THR A 222 -53.17 80.51 -88.08
C THR A 222 -53.69 79.17 -87.54
N SER A 223 -54.48 78.42 -88.33
CA SER A 223 -54.90 77.06 -87.99
C SER A 223 -53.82 76.00 -88.22
N LYS A 224 -52.81 76.26 -89.08
CA LYS A 224 -51.71 75.33 -89.39
C LYS A 224 -50.50 75.52 -88.48
N VAL A 225 -50.25 76.75 -88.04
CA VAL A 225 -49.20 77.06 -87.06
C VAL A 225 -49.83 77.90 -85.94
N PRO A 226 -50.38 77.27 -84.89
CA PRO A 226 -51.07 78.00 -83.83
C PRO A 226 -50.11 78.87 -83.01
N LYS A 227 -50.46 80.16 -82.86
CA LYS A 227 -49.68 81.18 -82.15
C LYS A 227 -49.18 80.74 -80.77
N GLU A 228 -50.11 80.30 -79.92
CA GLU A 228 -49.79 79.94 -78.54
C GLU A 228 -48.94 78.68 -78.44
N GLN A 229 -49.08 77.74 -79.40
CA GLN A 229 -48.24 76.55 -79.46
C GLN A 229 -46.83 76.89 -79.96
N LEU A 230 -46.72 77.75 -80.98
CA LEU A 230 -45.43 78.22 -81.48
C LEU A 230 -44.67 79.01 -80.41
N LYS A 231 -45.33 79.94 -79.71
CA LYS A 231 -44.75 80.66 -78.57
C LYS A 231 -44.25 79.70 -77.48
N ARG A 232 -45.07 78.71 -77.14
CA ARG A 232 -44.72 77.68 -76.16
C ARG A 232 -43.48 76.89 -76.57
N TYR A 233 -43.39 76.40 -77.80
CA TYR A 233 -42.27 75.57 -78.25
C TYR A 233 -41.01 76.37 -78.62
N LEU A 234 -41.16 77.63 -79.02
CA LEU A 234 -40.04 78.57 -79.12
C LEU A 234 -39.52 79.02 -77.75
N GLU A 235 -40.29 78.74 -76.68
CA GLU A 235 -40.04 79.20 -75.31
C GLU A 235 -39.92 80.73 -75.24
N SER A 236 -40.74 81.42 -76.05
CA SER A 236 -40.60 82.86 -76.29
C SER A 236 -40.90 83.71 -75.05
N ASP A 237 -41.57 83.15 -74.02
CA ASP A 237 -41.76 83.77 -72.70
C ASP A 237 -40.44 84.06 -71.96
N THR A 238 -39.35 83.36 -72.32
CA THR A 238 -38.00 83.61 -71.78
C THR A 238 -37.19 84.64 -72.61
N ARG A 239 -37.68 85.05 -73.78
CA ARG A 239 -37.07 86.08 -74.63
C ARG A 239 -37.62 87.47 -74.30
N SER A 240 -36.96 88.55 -74.77
CA SER A 240 -37.33 89.92 -74.41
C SER A 240 -38.81 90.23 -74.70
N LYS A 241 -39.43 91.10 -73.90
CA LYS A 241 -40.82 91.58 -74.13
C LYS A 241 -41.05 92.11 -75.54
N SER A 242 -40.02 92.66 -76.18
CA SER A 242 -40.07 93.12 -77.58
C SER A 242 -40.24 91.97 -78.58
N HIS A 243 -39.71 90.78 -78.29
CA HIS A 243 -39.83 89.60 -79.16
C HIS A 243 -41.24 89.01 -79.14
N ASN A 244 -41.84 88.87 -77.96
CA ASN A 244 -43.23 88.42 -77.84
C ASN A 244 -44.19 89.40 -78.48
N LYS A 245 -43.95 90.70 -78.32
CA LYS A 245 -44.73 91.75 -79.00
C LYS A 245 -44.60 91.66 -80.53
N TRP A 246 -43.39 91.44 -81.05
CA TRP A 246 -43.17 91.23 -82.48
C TRP A 246 -43.95 90.01 -83.01
N LEU A 247 -43.94 88.89 -82.27
CA LEU A 247 -44.68 87.68 -82.64
C LEU A 247 -46.20 87.88 -82.52
N ASP A 248 -46.66 88.64 -81.53
CA ASP A 248 -48.06 89.06 -81.38
C ASP A 248 -48.53 89.93 -82.54
N ASP A 249 -47.70 90.89 -82.95
CA ASP A 249 -47.96 91.80 -84.05
C ASP A 249 -47.98 91.02 -85.38
N TYR A 250 -47.04 90.09 -85.60
CA TYR A 250 -47.04 89.19 -86.76
C TYR A 250 -48.33 88.38 -86.87
N TYR A 251 -48.76 87.73 -85.78
CA TYR A 251 -50.00 86.94 -85.78
C TYR A 251 -51.27 87.79 -85.87
N SER A 252 -51.24 89.04 -85.40
CA SER A 252 -52.38 89.97 -85.54
C SER A 252 -52.54 90.43 -86.99
N ARG A 253 -51.42 90.77 -87.65
CA ARG A 253 -51.36 91.03 -89.10
C ARG A 253 -51.82 89.81 -89.90
N ALA A 254 -51.39 88.63 -89.45
CA ALA A 254 -51.80 87.38 -90.05
C ALA A 254 -53.32 87.15 -89.97
N LYS A 255 -53.93 87.33 -88.80
CA LYS A 255 -55.37 87.09 -88.64
C LYS A 255 -56.23 88.08 -89.43
N SER A 256 -55.78 89.33 -89.61
CA SER A 256 -56.49 90.33 -90.43
C SER A 256 -56.47 90.02 -91.94
N THR A 257 -55.62 89.09 -92.40
CA THR A 257 -55.48 88.71 -93.82
C THR A 257 -56.04 87.33 -94.16
N GLU A 258 -56.55 86.60 -93.16
CA GLU A 258 -56.97 85.19 -93.29
C GLU A 258 -58.29 85.05 -94.08
N GLY A 259 -58.27 84.25 -95.15
CA GLY A 259 -59.46 83.91 -95.95
C GLY A 259 -59.86 84.91 -97.05
N SER A 260 -59.07 85.97 -97.28
CA SER A 260 -59.33 86.96 -98.32
C SER A 260 -58.09 87.25 -99.17
N VAL A 261 -58.14 86.87 -100.45
CA VAL A 261 -57.10 87.21 -101.46
C VAL A 261 -56.94 88.74 -101.57
N TRP A 262 -58.02 89.49 -101.37
CA TRP A 262 -58.00 90.94 -101.32
C TRP A 262 -57.34 91.49 -100.06
N GLY A 263 -57.51 90.83 -98.91
CA GLY A 263 -56.85 91.19 -97.66
C GLY A 263 -55.32 91.10 -97.78
N TRP A 264 -54.81 90.01 -98.35
CA TRP A 264 -53.38 89.82 -98.61
C TRP A 264 -52.82 90.82 -99.64
N LEU A 265 -53.54 91.08 -100.74
CA LEU A 265 -53.16 92.10 -101.73
C LEU A 265 -53.15 93.53 -101.15
N THR A 266 -54.09 93.87 -100.27
CA THR A 266 -54.12 95.19 -99.61
C THR A 266 -52.99 95.38 -98.59
N GLU A 267 -52.57 94.33 -97.90
CA GLU A 267 -51.40 94.39 -97.02
C GLU A 267 -50.09 94.46 -97.83
N GLN A 268 -49.96 93.68 -98.90
CA GLN A 268 -48.85 93.81 -99.85
C GLN A 268 -48.78 95.22 -100.48
N ALA A 269 -49.92 95.87 -100.70
CA ALA A 269 -49.97 97.24 -101.23
C ALA A 269 -49.64 98.32 -100.18
N LYS A 270 -50.02 98.12 -98.90
CA LYS A 270 -49.73 99.10 -97.83
C LYS A 270 -48.25 99.18 -97.47
N TYR A 271 -47.50 98.10 -97.67
CA TYR A 271 -46.12 97.98 -97.19
C TYR A 271 -45.07 97.82 -98.30
N ARG A 272 -45.48 97.88 -99.58
CA ARG A 272 -44.56 98.13 -100.70
C ARG A 272 -44.39 99.63 -100.88
N THR A 273 -43.46 100.23 -100.14
CA THR A 273 -43.10 101.64 -100.32
C THR A 273 -42.38 101.91 -101.64
N THR A 274 -41.86 100.88 -102.34
CA THR A 274 -41.33 100.95 -103.73
C THR A 274 -41.40 99.59 -104.46
N ILE A 275 -41.42 99.59 -105.80
CA ILE A 275 -41.66 98.41 -106.68
C ILE A 275 -40.61 97.27 -106.53
N PHE A 276 -39.45 97.53 -105.91
CA PHE A 276 -38.36 96.57 -105.75
C PHE A 276 -37.96 96.25 -104.29
N SER A 277 -38.72 96.70 -103.27
CA SER A 277 -38.47 96.30 -101.88
C SER A 277 -39.27 95.04 -101.51
N THR A 278 -38.63 94.10 -100.80
CA THR A 278 -39.30 92.96 -100.17
C THR A 278 -40.35 93.48 -99.19
N ALA A 279 -41.52 92.85 -99.15
CA ALA A 279 -42.56 93.28 -98.22
C ALA A 279 -42.08 93.00 -96.78
N GLU A 280 -42.43 93.85 -95.80
CA GLU A 280 -42.14 93.59 -94.37
C GLU A 280 -42.65 92.21 -93.93
N ALA A 281 -43.71 91.70 -94.57
CA ALA A 281 -44.23 90.35 -94.37
C ALA A 281 -43.24 89.23 -94.78
N ASP A 282 -42.41 89.46 -95.80
CA ASP A 282 -41.39 88.51 -96.25
C ASP A 282 -40.20 88.51 -95.26
N GLU A 283 -39.79 89.68 -94.76
CA GLU A 283 -38.74 89.81 -93.73
C GLU A 283 -39.15 89.18 -92.40
N ASP A 284 -40.41 89.38 -91.99
CA ASP A 284 -40.97 88.74 -90.80
C ASP A 284 -41.03 87.21 -90.94
N TRP A 285 -41.34 86.71 -92.15
CA TRP A 285 -41.36 85.28 -92.46
C TRP A 285 -39.97 84.66 -92.37
N TYR A 286 -38.96 85.30 -92.97
CA TYR A 286 -37.57 84.84 -92.89
C TYR A 286 -37.06 84.87 -91.44
N SER A 287 -37.41 85.92 -90.70
CA SER A 287 -37.06 86.05 -89.29
C SER A 287 -37.71 84.93 -88.46
N LEU A 288 -38.99 84.60 -88.69
CA LEU A 288 -39.66 83.51 -87.96
C LEU A 288 -39.08 82.13 -88.31
N ALA A 289 -38.80 81.87 -89.59
CA ALA A 289 -38.16 80.63 -90.03
C ALA A 289 -36.76 80.47 -89.43
N GLN A 290 -35.95 81.54 -89.42
CA GLN A 290 -34.64 81.55 -88.78
C GLN A 290 -34.73 81.27 -87.28
N LEU A 291 -35.72 81.86 -86.58
CA LEU A 291 -35.93 81.62 -85.16
C LEU A 291 -36.34 80.17 -84.86
N ILE A 292 -37.13 79.54 -85.74
CA ILE A 292 -37.46 78.11 -85.65
C ILE A 292 -36.20 77.26 -85.86
N ASP A 293 -35.36 77.60 -86.85
CA ASP A 293 -34.12 76.87 -87.14
C ASP A 293 -33.09 76.98 -86.01
N GLU A 294 -32.91 78.18 -85.47
CA GLU A 294 -32.09 78.43 -84.28
C GLU A 294 -32.60 77.63 -83.09
N LYS A 295 -33.93 77.60 -82.86
CA LYS A 295 -34.51 76.84 -81.77
C LYS A 295 -34.38 75.33 -81.95
N LEU A 296 -34.58 74.82 -83.16
CA LEU A 296 -34.38 73.40 -83.48
C LEU A 296 -32.92 72.99 -83.29
N SER A 297 -31.96 73.87 -83.62
CA SER A 297 -30.54 73.66 -83.33
C SER A 297 -30.27 73.60 -81.83
N GLN A 298 -30.81 74.56 -81.06
CA GLN A 298 -30.71 74.59 -79.59
C GLN A 298 -31.30 73.32 -78.95
N ILE A 299 -32.48 72.88 -79.40
CA ILE A 299 -33.11 71.65 -78.90
C ILE A 299 -32.23 70.42 -79.17
N ARG A 300 -31.62 70.31 -80.35
CA ARG A 300 -30.73 69.19 -80.70
C ARG A 300 -29.47 69.17 -79.84
N GLU A 301 -28.86 70.32 -79.58
CA GLU A 301 -27.68 70.39 -78.69
C GLU A 301 -28.07 70.07 -77.23
N GLU A 302 -29.20 70.59 -76.75
CA GLU A 302 -29.70 70.32 -75.41
C GLU A 302 -30.00 68.81 -75.21
N LEU A 303 -30.61 68.15 -76.20
CA LEU A 303 -30.91 66.70 -76.14
C LEU A 303 -29.67 65.79 -76.14
N LYS A 304 -28.50 66.28 -76.56
CA LYS A 304 -27.23 65.52 -76.48
C LYS A 304 -26.62 65.47 -75.08
N VAL A 305 -27.11 66.29 -74.15
CA VAL A 305 -26.58 66.37 -72.78
C VAL A 305 -26.81 65.05 -72.02
N GLN A 306 -25.73 64.47 -71.51
CA GLN A 306 -25.75 63.32 -70.62
C GLN A 306 -25.51 63.78 -69.18
N LEU A 307 -26.38 63.39 -68.25
CA LEU A 307 -26.33 63.85 -66.85
C LEU A 307 -25.08 63.37 -66.09
N ASP A 308 -24.60 62.17 -66.40
CA ASP A 308 -23.44 61.54 -65.75
C ASP A 308 -22.09 61.95 -66.35
N GLY A 309 -22.07 62.81 -67.39
CA GLY A 309 -20.84 63.33 -68.00
C GLY A 309 -20.19 64.49 -67.23
N GLU A 310 -18.95 64.84 -67.58
CA GLU A 310 -18.28 66.04 -67.06
C GLU A 310 -19.07 67.32 -67.37
N ALA A 311 -19.09 68.26 -66.43
CA ALA A 311 -19.86 69.49 -66.56
C ALA A 311 -19.36 70.31 -67.77
N VAL A 312 -20.27 70.59 -68.71
CA VAL A 312 -19.97 71.44 -69.86
C VAL A 312 -19.79 72.90 -69.38
N THR A 313 -18.65 73.51 -69.71
CA THR A 313 -18.19 74.79 -69.13
C THR A 313 -18.83 76.04 -69.73
N SER A 314 -19.58 75.95 -70.83
CA SER A 314 -20.32 77.07 -71.41
C SER A 314 -21.75 76.69 -71.77
N VAL A 315 -22.72 77.25 -71.05
CA VAL A 315 -24.15 77.15 -71.39
C VAL A 315 -24.42 78.10 -72.55
N PRO A 316 -25.05 77.66 -73.66
CA PRO A 316 -25.43 78.53 -74.76
C PRO A 316 -26.33 79.69 -74.29
N GLU A 317 -26.07 80.93 -74.74
CA GLU A 317 -26.92 82.09 -74.43
C GLU A 317 -28.31 81.94 -75.07
N ASN A 318 -29.37 82.33 -74.34
CA ASN A 318 -30.79 82.23 -74.73
C ASN A 318 -31.48 80.85 -74.57
N LEU A 319 -31.11 80.07 -73.55
CA LEU A 319 -31.84 78.85 -73.16
C LEU A 319 -32.81 79.11 -72.00
N ALA A 320 -33.80 78.22 -71.83
CA ALA A 320 -34.71 78.25 -70.69
C ALA A 320 -33.96 78.05 -69.37
N ASN A 321 -34.47 78.63 -68.28
CA ASN A 321 -33.83 78.56 -66.95
C ASN A 321 -33.69 77.12 -66.40
N ASP A 322 -34.55 76.19 -66.84
CA ASP A 322 -34.50 74.76 -66.48
C ASP A 322 -34.09 73.88 -67.68
N ASN A 323 -33.00 74.26 -68.36
CA ASN A 323 -32.45 73.47 -69.46
C ASN A 323 -31.61 72.28 -68.97
N LEU A 324 -31.37 71.28 -69.82
CA LEU A 324 -30.63 70.07 -69.46
C LEU A 324 -29.19 70.33 -68.98
N TYR A 325 -28.54 71.42 -69.42
CA TYR A 325 -27.20 71.81 -68.90
C TYR A 325 -27.26 72.32 -67.47
N THR A 326 -28.25 73.15 -67.13
CA THR A 326 -28.45 73.62 -65.75
C THR A 326 -28.82 72.47 -64.82
N ILE A 327 -29.60 71.50 -65.30
CA ILE A 327 -29.94 70.30 -64.52
C ILE A 327 -28.71 69.40 -64.32
N GLN A 328 -27.85 69.23 -65.33
CA GLN A 328 -26.57 68.51 -65.19
C GLN A 328 -25.64 69.18 -64.17
N GLN A 329 -25.53 70.52 -64.18
CA GLN A 329 -24.74 71.25 -63.20
C GLN A 329 -25.27 71.02 -61.77
N LYS A 330 -26.59 71.14 -61.57
CA LYS A 330 -27.24 70.83 -60.28
C LYS A 330 -26.93 69.40 -59.82
N TYR A 331 -26.98 68.43 -60.73
CA TYR A 331 -26.68 67.02 -60.46
C TYR A 331 -25.22 66.79 -59.98
N GLN A 332 -24.25 67.44 -60.61
CA GLN A 332 -22.84 67.36 -60.19
C GLN A 332 -22.60 68.05 -58.84
N THR A 333 -23.27 69.17 -58.58
CA THR A 333 -23.21 69.85 -57.27
C THR A 333 -23.74 68.94 -56.15
N ILE A 334 -24.83 68.20 -56.39
CA ILE A 334 -25.37 67.22 -55.43
C ILE A 334 -24.35 66.11 -55.15
N LYS A 335 -23.73 65.51 -56.18
CA LYS A 335 -22.69 64.47 -56.00
C LYS A 335 -21.45 64.98 -55.26
N GLN A 336 -21.06 66.25 -55.45
CA GLN A 336 -19.96 66.87 -54.70
C GLN A 336 -20.32 67.08 -53.23
N LEU A 337 -21.55 67.52 -52.93
CA LEU A 337 -22.04 67.68 -51.57
C LEU A 337 -22.06 66.34 -50.82
N GLU A 338 -22.52 65.26 -51.46
CA GLU A 338 -22.52 63.91 -50.88
C GLU A 338 -21.09 63.48 -50.48
N LYS A 339 -20.11 63.64 -51.38
CA LYS A 339 -18.71 63.32 -51.08
C LYS A 339 -18.14 64.15 -49.93
N GLN A 340 -18.46 65.44 -49.86
CA GLN A 340 -18.02 66.32 -48.77
C GLN A 340 -18.63 65.89 -47.43
N GLU A 341 -19.91 65.52 -47.41
CA GLU A 341 -20.59 65.06 -46.21
C GLU A 341 -19.97 63.76 -45.66
N ILE A 342 -19.76 62.77 -46.55
CA ILE A 342 -19.10 61.50 -46.20
C ILE A 342 -17.69 61.74 -45.64
N ALA A 343 -16.90 62.63 -46.26
CA ALA A 343 -15.56 62.95 -45.78
C ALA A 343 -15.56 63.62 -44.39
N GLN A 344 -16.54 64.48 -44.09
CA GLN A 344 -16.70 65.10 -42.77
C GLN A 344 -17.13 64.07 -41.71
N LEU A 345 -18.05 63.16 -42.05
CA LEU A 345 -18.46 62.06 -41.18
C LEU A 345 -17.28 61.13 -40.87
N ASP A 346 -16.46 60.79 -41.87
CA ASP A 346 -15.25 59.99 -41.71
C ASP A 346 -14.21 60.68 -40.83
N GLN A 347 -14.06 62.00 -40.95
CA GLN A 347 -13.18 62.78 -40.09
C GLN A 347 -13.65 62.76 -38.63
N TRP A 348 -14.94 63.02 -38.36
CA TRP A 348 -15.48 62.94 -37.00
C TRP A 348 -15.38 61.53 -36.42
N ASN A 349 -15.60 60.49 -37.23
CA ASN A 349 -15.38 59.11 -36.80
C ASN A 349 -13.93 58.88 -36.37
N LYS A 350 -12.94 59.39 -37.13
CA LYS A 350 -11.52 59.29 -36.77
C LYS A 350 -11.19 60.06 -35.48
N GLU A 351 -11.79 61.22 -35.26
CA GLU A 351 -11.59 62.04 -34.05
C GLU A 351 -12.22 61.39 -32.80
N ASN A 352 -13.32 60.66 -32.96
CA ASN A 352 -14.05 60.02 -31.85
C ASN A 352 -13.46 58.67 -31.40
N VAL A 353 -12.83 57.93 -32.31
CA VAL A 353 -12.25 56.60 -32.02
C VAL A 353 -11.30 56.61 -30.80
N PRO A 354 -10.36 57.57 -30.64
CA PRO A 354 -9.50 57.63 -29.46
C PRO A 354 -10.27 57.79 -28.13
N VAL A 355 -11.35 58.59 -28.12
CA VAL A 355 -12.16 58.84 -26.91
C VAL A 355 -12.92 57.58 -26.52
N ILE A 356 -13.56 56.93 -27.48
CA ILE A 356 -14.28 55.65 -27.28
C ILE A 356 -13.30 54.56 -26.83
N GLN A 357 -12.11 54.47 -27.44
CA GLN A 357 -11.08 53.52 -27.03
C GLN A 357 -10.60 53.76 -25.60
N LYS A 358 -10.44 55.02 -25.17
CA LYS A 358 -10.07 55.36 -23.78
C LYS A 358 -11.15 54.92 -22.78
N ALA A 359 -12.44 55.08 -23.12
CA ALA A 359 -13.54 54.61 -22.30
C ALA A 359 -13.58 53.07 -22.20
N ILE A 360 -13.37 52.36 -23.32
CA ILE A 360 -13.29 50.88 -23.32
C ILE A 360 -12.09 50.39 -22.51
N GLN A 361 -10.92 51.02 -22.64
CA GLN A 361 -9.73 50.69 -21.84
C GLN A 361 -9.95 50.93 -20.35
N ALA A 362 -10.62 52.02 -19.96
CA ALA A 362 -10.95 52.30 -18.57
C ALA A 362 -11.95 51.26 -18.00
N ARG A 363 -12.99 50.89 -18.76
CA ARG A 363 -13.90 49.77 -18.41
C ARG A 363 -13.13 48.46 -18.23
N PHE A 364 -12.20 48.16 -19.14
CA PHE A 364 -11.36 46.98 -19.06
C PHE A 364 -10.48 46.99 -17.81
N PHE A 365 -9.88 48.13 -17.46
CA PHE A 365 -9.11 48.29 -16.23
C PHE A 365 -9.98 48.08 -14.98
N THR A 366 -11.19 48.65 -14.92
CA THR A 366 -12.12 48.40 -13.81
C THR A 366 -12.46 46.93 -13.66
N GLN A 367 -12.73 46.21 -14.77
CA GLN A 367 -13.04 44.78 -14.69
C GLN A 367 -11.83 43.96 -14.21
N LEU A 368 -10.62 44.29 -14.63
CA LEU A 368 -9.40 43.66 -14.12
C LEU A 368 -9.17 43.96 -12.63
N ALA A 369 -9.35 45.22 -12.20
CA ALA A 369 -9.24 45.60 -10.79
C ALA A 369 -10.32 44.93 -9.93
N ASN A 370 -11.54 44.77 -10.45
CA ASN A 370 -12.62 44.04 -9.79
C ASN A 370 -12.27 42.56 -9.66
N LEU A 371 -11.72 41.94 -10.72
CA LEU A 371 -11.24 40.57 -10.68
C LEU A 371 -10.13 40.40 -9.63
N SER A 372 -9.14 41.29 -9.62
CA SER A 372 -8.04 41.30 -8.64
C SER A 372 -8.53 41.43 -7.19
N ASN A 373 -9.44 42.37 -6.92
CA ASN A 373 -10.05 42.52 -5.59
C ASN A 373 -10.85 41.28 -5.17
N GLN A 374 -11.62 40.68 -6.08
CA GLN A 374 -12.35 39.45 -5.77
C GLN A 374 -11.41 38.25 -5.54
N GLN A 375 -10.27 38.18 -6.24
CA GLN A 375 -9.24 37.18 -5.99
C GLN A 375 -8.66 37.32 -4.59
N ALA A 376 -8.29 38.53 -4.16
CA ALA A 376 -7.77 38.78 -2.81
C ALA A 376 -8.79 38.38 -1.72
N VAL A 377 -10.09 38.66 -1.94
CA VAL A 377 -11.15 38.24 -1.02
C VAL A 377 -11.27 36.72 -0.94
N VAL A 378 -11.23 36.02 -2.08
CA VAL A 378 -11.30 34.55 -2.12
C VAL A 378 -10.05 33.93 -1.50
N GLU A 379 -8.88 34.49 -1.75
CA GLU A 379 -7.60 34.03 -1.19
C GLU A 379 -7.63 34.12 0.34
N ASN A 380 -8.10 35.25 0.89
CA ASN A 380 -8.30 35.39 2.32
C ASN A 380 -9.30 34.36 2.87
N LYS A 381 -10.38 34.05 2.14
CA LYS A 381 -11.34 33.01 2.57
C LYS A 381 -10.72 31.62 2.57
N ILE A 382 -9.96 31.26 1.53
CA ILE A 382 -9.23 29.97 1.48
C ILE A 382 -8.32 29.86 2.69
N TYR A 383 -7.57 30.93 2.97
CA TYR A 383 -6.67 31.01 4.11
C TYR A 383 -7.42 30.87 5.46
N LEU A 384 -8.58 31.53 5.61
CA LEU A 384 -9.41 31.38 6.81
C LEU A 384 -9.93 29.96 7.00
N VAL A 385 -10.30 29.25 5.93
CA VAL A 385 -10.72 27.83 6.02
C VAL A 385 -9.54 26.96 6.45
N ASP A 386 -8.35 27.16 5.86
CA ASP A 386 -7.14 26.42 6.22
C ASP A 386 -6.77 26.62 7.70
N ASN A 387 -6.82 27.87 8.18
CA ASN A 387 -6.61 28.18 9.59
C ASN A 387 -7.63 27.49 10.50
N LYS A 388 -8.92 27.48 10.12
CA LYS A 388 -9.97 26.79 10.86
C LYS A 388 -9.76 25.28 10.89
N TYR A 389 -9.22 24.67 9.84
CA TYR A 389 -8.86 23.25 9.87
C TYR A 389 -7.80 22.96 10.93
N ALA A 390 -6.76 23.78 11.01
CA ALA A 390 -5.77 23.65 12.07
C ALA A 390 -6.37 23.89 13.46
N GLU A 391 -7.24 24.89 13.64
CA GLU A 391 -7.97 25.13 14.91
C GLU A 391 -8.86 23.94 15.32
N ILE A 392 -9.51 23.28 14.36
CA ILE A 392 -10.31 22.07 14.63
C ILE A 392 -9.41 20.94 15.13
N ILE A 393 -8.24 20.72 14.53
CA ILE A 393 -7.28 19.70 15.00
C ILE A 393 -6.83 20.02 16.43
N ASP A 394 -6.45 21.27 16.68
CA ASP A 394 -6.01 21.73 18.01
C ASP A 394 -7.10 21.48 19.06
N LYS A 395 -8.34 21.87 18.76
CA LYS A 395 -9.52 21.67 19.64
C LYS A 395 -9.83 20.20 19.87
N VAL A 396 -9.79 19.37 18.83
CA VAL A 396 -10.01 17.92 18.96
C VAL A 396 -8.93 17.30 19.83
N ASN A 397 -7.67 17.66 19.62
CA ASN A 397 -6.56 17.17 20.44
C ASN A 397 -6.73 17.57 21.92
N GLU A 398 -7.16 18.80 22.20
CA GLU A 398 -7.47 19.26 23.57
C GLU A 398 -8.64 18.49 24.20
N GLN A 399 -9.72 18.26 23.45
CA GLN A 399 -10.85 17.45 23.90
C GLN A 399 -10.44 16.00 24.20
N LEU A 400 -9.66 15.38 23.31
CA LEU A 400 -9.12 14.04 23.52
C LEU A 400 -8.20 13.97 24.75
N GLN A 401 -7.34 14.98 24.94
CA GLN A 401 -6.48 15.05 26.12
C GLN A 401 -7.28 15.26 27.41
N THR A 402 -8.38 16.02 27.37
CA THR A 402 -9.28 16.20 28.51
C THR A 402 -9.98 14.89 28.87
N ILE A 403 -10.39 14.09 27.87
CA ILE A 403 -10.93 12.74 28.08
C ILE A 403 -9.88 11.84 28.74
N VAL A 404 -8.63 11.86 28.26
CA VAL A 404 -7.54 11.09 28.89
C VAL A 404 -7.34 11.53 30.34
N ASN A 405 -7.18 12.83 30.58
CA ASN A 405 -6.88 13.36 31.91
C ASN A 405 -8.01 13.09 32.92
N SER A 406 -9.27 13.29 32.54
CA SER A 406 -10.42 12.99 33.42
C SER A 406 -10.46 11.51 33.82
N MET A 407 -10.18 10.61 32.88
CA MET A 407 -10.09 9.18 33.15
C MET A 407 -8.90 8.83 34.06
N LEU A 408 -7.79 9.57 33.99
CA LEU A 408 -6.62 9.38 34.84
C LEU A 408 -6.81 9.93 36.27
N THR A 409 -7.50 11.06 36.44
CA THR A 409 -7.71 11.70 37.75
C THR A 409 -8.79 11.02 38.59
N ASP A 410 -9.87 10.51 37.96
CA ASP A 410 -10.99 9.89 38.69
C ASP A 410 -10.70 8.44 39.14
N SER A 411 -9.58 7.87 38.71
CA SER A 411 -9.29 6.43 38.84
C SER A 411 -8.27 6.08 39.94
N ALA A 412 -8.18 6.89 40.98
CA ALA A 412 -7.47 6.50 42.20
C ALA A 412 -8.19 5.36 42.97
N GLN A 413 -9.50 5.19 42.78
CA GLN A 413 -10.32 4.17 43.49
C GLN A 413 -11.30 3.39 42.62
N THR A 414 -11.69 3.88 41.44
CA THR A 414 -12.65 3.23 40.53
C THR A 414 -11.96 2.66 39.28
N PRO A 415 -12.35 1.45 38.80
CA PRO A 415 -11.83 0.88 37.56
C PRO A 415 -12.15 1.80 36.37
N LEU A 416 -11.19 1.97 35.46
CA LEU A 416 -11.33 2.82 34.28
C LEU A 416 -12.48 2.31 33.39
N ASP A 417 -13.52 3.10 33.18
CA ASP A 417 -14.63 2.77 32.27
C ASP A 417 -14.22 3.09 30.81
N LEU A 418 -13.59 2.12 30.16
CA LEU A 418 -13.17 2.23 28.76
C LEU A 418 -14.37 2.42 27.81
N ASP A 419 -15.55 1.87 28.13
CA ASP A 419 -16.74 2.01 27.28
C ASP A 419 -17.25 3.45 27.29
N GLN A 420 -17.24 4.11 28.46
CA GLN A 420 -17.58 5.52 28.57
C GLN A 420 -16.58 6.40 27.81
N ALA A 421 -15.28 6.13 27.94
CA ALA A 421 -14.25 6.87 27.22
C ALA A 421 -14.38 6.69 25.70
N GLN A 422 -14.66 5.47 25.23
CA GLN A 422 -14.86 5.17 23.82
C GLN A 422 -16.08 5.90 23.26
N LYS A 423 -17.20 5.96 24.01
CA LYS A 423 -18.37 6.76 23.63
C LYS A 423 -18.06 8.25 23.55
N ALA A 424 -17.29 8.79 24.51
CA ALA A 424 -16.89 10.21 24.51
C ALA A 424 -15.98 10.55 23.33
N ILE A 425 -15.02 9.68 22.99
CA ILE A 425 -14.14 9.84 21.83
C ILE A 425 -14.94 9.77 20.52
N ALA A 426 -15.87 8.81 20.41
CA ALA A 426 -16.72 8.65 19.24
C ALA A 426 -17.73 9.80 19.04
N ALA A 427 -18.08 10.51 20.12
CA ALA A 427 -18.96 11.68 20.05
C ALA A 427 -18.28 12.91 19.41
N ILE A 428 -16.94 12.91 19.25
CA ILE A 428 -16.21 13.95 18.54
C ILE A 428 -16.40 13.74 17.04
N ASP A 429 -17.43 14.36 16.48
CA ASP A 429 -17.76 14.31 15.05
C ASP A 429 -17.12 15.47 14.28
N VAL A 430 -16.31 15.12 13.26
CA VAL A 430 -15.63 16.08 12.39
C VAL A 430 -16.64 16.90 11.58
N GLU A 431 -17.74 16.31 11.11
CA GLU A 431 -18.71 17.06 10.29
C GLU A 431 -19.48 18.09 11.11
N SER A 432 -19.85 17.74 12.34
CA SER A 432 -20.39 18.70 13.31
C SER A 432 -19.43 19.86 13.55
N LEU A 433 -18.12 19.60 13.74
CA LEU A 433 -17.12 20.65 13.93
C LEU A 433 -16.95 21.53 12.69
N LEU A 434 -16.96 20.95 11.49
CA LEU A 434 -16.89 21.67 10.21
C LEU A 434 -18.13 22.54 9.94
N ALA A 435 -19.30 22.09 10.41
CA ALA A 435 -20.57 22.82 10.32
C ALA A 435 -20.75 23.84 11.44
N SER A 436 -20.02 23.71 12.54
CA SER A 436 -20.14 24.59 13.69
C SER A 436 -19.68 26.01 13.35
N SER A 437 -20.46 27.00 13.80
CA SER A 437 -20.10 28.41 13.76
C SER A 437 -20.30 28.97 15.16
N ASN A 438 -19.25 29.57 15.71
CA ASN A 438 -19.29 30.14 17.05
C ASN A 438 -19.95 31.54 17.06
N HIS A 439 -20.11 32.18 15.88
CA HIS A 439 -20.64 33.54 15.78
C HIS A 439 -21.06 33.84 14.33
N TYR A 440 -22.11 34.64 14.12
CA TYR A 440 -22.54 35.07 12.77
C TYR A 440 -21.46 35.84 11.98
N ARG A 441 -20.44 36.39 12.65
CA ARG A 441 -19.30 37.08 12.01
C ARG A 441 -18.16 36.13 11.64
N ASN A 442 -18.22 34.89 12.12
CA ASN A 442 -17.24 33.86 11.89
C ASN A 442 -17.93 32.62 11.28
N PRO A 443 -18.19 32.64 9.96
CA PRO A 443 -18.89 31.55 9.27
C PRO A 443 -18.20 30.20 9.47
N SER A 444 -18.98 29.12 9.38
CA SER A 444 -18.47 27.76 9.43
C SER A 444 -17.53 27.47 8.25
N CYS A 445 -16.68 26.43 8.36
CA CYS A 445 -15.85 26.00 7.24
C CYS A 445 -16.71 25.66 6.01
N ASN A 446 -17.80 24.92 6.22
CA ASN A 446 -18.73 24.56 5.16
C ASN A 446 -19.33 25.79 4.46
N THR A 447 -19.70 26.83 5.21
CA THR A 447 -20.21 28.08 4.64
C THR A 447 -19.15 28.79 3.81
N LEU A 448 -17.92 28.91 4.33
CA LEU A 448 -16.81 29.54 3.62
C LEU A 448 -16.45 28.79 2.34
N GLU A 449 -16.40 27.46 2.36
CA GLU A 449 -16.12 26.65 1.16
C GLU A 449 -17.21 26.83 0.08
N GLN A 450 -18.48 26.89 0.48
CA GLN A 450 -19.57 27.18 -0.45
C GLN A 450 -19.45 28.60 -1.04
N GLU A 451 -19.07 29.58 -0.22
CA GLU A 451 -18.83 30.94 -0.70
C GLU A 451 -17.64 31.02 -1.65
N ILE A 452 -16.53 30.33 -1.36
CA ILE A 452 -15.37 30.21 -2.24
C ILE A 452 -15.83 29.63 -3.59
N ALA A 453 -16.59 28.52 -3.58
CA ALA A 453 -17.08 27.90 -4.81
C ALA A 453 -17.97 28.85 -5.63
N LYS A 454 -18.91 29.56 -4.99
CA LYS A 454 -19.74 30.58 -5.65
C LYS A 454 -18.91 31.74 -6.21
N GLN A 455 -17.94 32.25 -5.46
CA GLN A 455 -17.09 33.35 -5.92
C GLN A 455 -16.20 32.92 -7.09
N PHE A 456 -15.68 31.69 -7.10
CA PHE A 456 -14.97 31.14 -8.25
C PHE A 456 -15.79 31.14 -9.54
N THR A 457 -17.06 30.71 -9.49
CA THR A 457 -17.93 30.77 -10.68
C THR A 457 -18.16 32.21 -11.16
N THR A 458 -18.14 33.19 -10.24
CA THR A 458 -18.24 34.61 -10.58
C THR A 458 -16.96 35.12 -11.24
N LEU A 459 -15.78 34.76 -10.69
CA LEU A 459 -14.46 35.07 -11.26
C LEU A 459 -14.32 34.51 -12.68
N GLU A 460 -14.74 33.26 -12.90
CA GLU A 460 -14.73 32.62 -14.22
C GLU A 460 -15.65 33.33 -15.20
N ARG A 461 -16.84 33.75 -14.77
CA ARG A 461 -17.76 34.52 -15.60
C ARG A 461 -17.15 35.87 -16.01
N ILE A 462 -16.60 36.63 -15.06
CA ILE A 462 -15.97 37.94 -15.34
C ILE A 462 -14.81 37.75 -16.33
N ARG A 463 -13.98 36.72 -16.14
CA ARG A 463 -12.87 36.41 -17.03
C ARG A 463 -13.33 36.01 -18.44
N ASN A 464 -14.23 35.04 -18.54
CA ASN A 464 -14.56 34.39 -19.81
C ASN A 464 -15.55 35.21 -20.65
N LYS A 465 -16.36 36.06 -20.01
CA LYS A 465 -17.34 36.92 -20.68
C LYS A 465 -16.86 38.36 -20.72
N ASP A 466 -16.84 39.04 -19.58
CA ASP A 466 -16.72 40.50 -19.52
C ASP A 466 -15.33 40.98 -20.00
N ILE A 467 -14.25 40.37 -19.48
CA ILE A 467 -12.86 40.67 -19.88
C ILE A 467 -12.59 40.25 -21.33
N ALA A 468 -13.11 39.11 -21.77
CA ALA A 468 -12.93 38.63 -23.14
C ALA A 468 -13.63 39.54 -24.17
N ASP A 469 -14.86 39.95 -23.89
CA ASP A 469 -15.64 40.83 -24.75
C ASP A 469 -15.04 42.24 -24.83
N LEU A 470 -14.55 42.78 -23.71
CA LEU A 470 -13.85 44.06 -23.70
C LEU A 470 -12.50 43.98 -24.42
N THR A 471 -11.74 42.88 -24.27
CA THR A 471 -10.47 42.69 -24.98
C THR A 471 -10.69 42.75 -26.50
N LYS A 472 -11.76 42.14 -27.03
CA LYS A 472 -12.08 42.15 -28.48
C LYS A 472 -12.40 43.54 -29.03
N LYS A 473 -12.86 44.47 -28.18
CA LYS A 473 -13.25 45.83 -28.59
C LYS A 473 -12.10 46.84 -28.55
N ILE A 474 -10.95 46.44 -27.98
CA ILE A 474 -9.76 47.29 -27.87
C ILE A 474 -8.89 47.09 -29.12
N ILE A 475 -8.60 48.17 -29.84
CA ILE A 475 -7.79 48.13 -31.07
C ILE A 475 -6.31 47.89 -30.74
N ASN A 476 -5.79 48.63 -29.74
CA ASN A 476 -4.42 48.49 -29.25
C ASN A 476 -4.45 48.40 -27.72
N LEU A 477 -4.05 47.25 -27.17
CA LEU A 477 -4.01 47.03 -25.73
C LEU A 477 -2.71 47.62 -25.15
N PRO A 478 -2.77 48.60 -24.24
CA PRO A 478 -1.59 49.14 -23.57
C PRO A 478 -0.79 48.05 -22.85
N LYS A 479 0.54 48.16 -22.87
CA LYS A 479 1.44 47.14 -22.31
C LYS A 479 1.15 46.87 -20.84
N GLU A 480 0.84 47.91 -20.08
CA GLU A 480 0.57 47.84 -18.65
C GLU A 480 -0.76 47.13 -18.37
N LEU A 481 -1.79 47.34 -19.20
CA LEU A 481 -3.06 46.61 -19.11
C LEU A 481 -2.91 45.15 -19.55
N ALA A 482 -2.03 44.87 -20.52
CA ALA A 482 -1.69 43.51 -20.91
C ALA A 482 -0.95 42.77 -19.79
N GLN A 483 0.02 43.42 -19.14
CA GLN A 483 0.72 42.89 -17.96
C GLN A 483 -0.24 42.69 -16.79
N PHE A 484 -1.11 43.65 -16.50
CA PHE A 484 -2.07 43.52 -15.41
C PHE A 484 -3.01 42.33 -15.65
N LYS A 485 -3.52 42.17 -16.88
CA LYS A 485 -4.32 41.01 -17.31
C LYS A 485 -3.57 39.69 -17.09
N GLN A 486 -2.30 39.62 -17.47
CA GLN A 486 -1.48 38.41 -17.28
C GLN A 486 -1.33 38.07 -15.79
N VAL A 487 -0.97 39.05 -14.96
CA VAL A 487 -0.82 38.87 -13.50
C VAL A 487 -2.15 38.41 -12.88
N THR A 488 -3.29 39.01 -13.25
CA THR A 488 -4.60 38.55 -12.74
C THR A 488 -4.93 37.12 -13.21
N GLN A 489 -4.49 36.71 -14.40
CA GLN A 489 -4.70 35.34 -14.89
C GLN A 489 -3.83 34.31 -14.17
N GLU A 490 -2.57 34.64 -13.92
CA GLU A 490 -1.65 33.80 -13.14
C GLU A 490 -2.17 33.66 -11.70
N ASN A 491 -2.56 34.76 -11.06
CA ASN A 491 -3.17 34.73 -9.73
C ASN A 491 -4.42 33.85 -9.67
N LEU A 492 -5.28 33.86 -10.71
CA LEU A 492 -6.45 32.99 -10.76
C LEU A 492 -6.07 31.50 -10.82
N ARG A 493 -4.99 31.15 -11.54
CA ARG A 493 -4.49 29.77 -11.61
C ARG A 493 -3.98 29.34 -10.24
N THR A 494 -3.13 30.17 -9.62
CA THR A 494 -2.62 29.93 -8.26
C THR A 494 -3.76 29.75 -7.25
N LEU A 495 -4.79 30.59 -7.33
CA LEU A 495 -5.95 30.51 -6.46
C LEU A 495 -6.74 29.20 -6.67
N ASN A 496 -6.87 28.75 -7.92
CA ASN A 496 -7.53 27.48 -8.24
C ASN A 496 -6.74 26.29 -7.69
N ASP A 497 -5.41 26.33 -7.78
CA ASP A 497 -4.53 25.31 -7.19
C ASP A 497 -4.65 25.30 -5.66
N GLN A 498 -4.72 26.48 -5.03
CA GLN A 498 -4.96 26.61 -3.59
C GLN A 498 -6.34 26.05 -3.19
N LYS A 499 -7.39 26.28 -4.00
CA LYS A 499 -8.72 25.69 -3.76
C LYS A 499 -8.68 24.16 -3.83
N LEU A 500 -7.97 23.58 -4.79
CA LEU A 500 -7.80 22.12 -4.90
C LEU A 500 -7.03 21.58 -3.69
N LYS A 501 -5.94 22.24 -3.29
CA LYS A 501 -5.20 21.91 -2.06
C LYS A 501 -6.09 21.95 -0.83
N LEU A 502 -7.00 22.93 -0.72
CA LEU A 502 -7.93 23.02 0.41
C LEU A 502 -8.87 21.80 0.50
N GLN A 503 -9.32 21.26 -0.64
CA GLN A 503 -10.11 20.03 -0.67
C GLN A 503 -9.31 18.81 -0.21
N GLU A 504 -8.03 18.73 -0.60
CA GLU A 504 -7.10 17.72 -0.11
C GLU A 504 -6.88 17.86 1.40
N THR A 505 -6.64 19.07 1.89
CA THR A 505 -6.49 19.37 3.33
C THR A 505 -7.73 18.96 4.12
N ARG A 506 -8.95 19.18 3.60
CA ARG A 506 -10.19 18.70 4.23
C ARG A 506 -10.20 17.17 4.35
N GLY A 507 -9.74 16.45 3.33
CA GLY A 507 -9.59 14.99 3.37
C GLY A 507 -8.55 14.54 4.40
N GLN A 508 -7.41 15.25 4.46
CA GLN A 508 -6.34 14.99 5.43
C GLN A 508 -6.79 15.27 6.87
N LEU A 509 -7.55 16.34 7.11
CA LEU A 509 -8.14 16.67 8.40
C LEU A 509 -8.94 15.51 8.99
N ARG A 510 -9.83 14.91 8.19
CA ARG A 510 -10.63 13.74 8.61
C ARG A 510 -9.74 12.57 9.00
N LYS A 511 -8.71 12.26 8.20
CA LYS A 511 -7.75 11.20 8.50
C LYS A 511 -6.98 11.48 9.79
N VAL A 512 -6.46 12.70 9.95
CA VAL A 512 -5.71 13.12 11.15
C VAL A 512 -6.56 12.97 12.41
N ILE A 513 -7.81 13.43 12.40
CA ILE A 513 -8.71 13.30 13.56
C ILE A 513 -9.02 11.84 13.87
N ALA A 514 -9.34 11.02 12.86
CA ALA A 514 -9.59 9.59 13.06
C ALA A 514 -8.36 8.87 13.65
N THR A 515 -7.15 9.24 13.20
CA THR A 515 -5.89 8.74 13.75
C THR A 515 -5.71 9.19 15.19
N LEU A 516 -5.96 10.47 15.52
CA LEU A 516 -5.88 10.96 16.90
C LEU A 516 -6.87 10.25 17.83
N GLN A 517 -8.11 10.01 17.39
CA GLN A 517 -9.09 9.23 18.14
C GLN A 517 -8.60 7.80 18.41
N SER A 518 -8.07 7.13 17.38
CA SER A 518 -7.53 5.77 17.48
C SER A 518 -6.32 5.69 18.41
N LEU A 519 -5.39 6.65 18.30
CA LEU A 519 -4.23 6.77 19.18
C LEU A 519 -4.68 7.02 20.62
N THR A 520 -5.66 7.89 20.85
CA THR A 520 -6.19 8.17 22.20
C THR A 520 -6.83 6.93 22.83
N LEU A 521 -7.56 6.13 22.07
CA LEU A 521 -8.10 4.85 22.54
C LEU A 521 -6.99 3.89 22.97
N ILE A 522 -5.94 3.75 22.14
CA ILE A 522 -4.77 2.92 22.47
C ILE A 522 -4.07 3.44 23.73
N GLN A 523 -3.94 4.75 23.89
CA GLN A 523 -3.36 5.34 25.10
C GLN A 523 -4.15 4.93 26.34
N LEU A 524 -5.48 5.05 26.31
CA LEU A 524 -6.34 4.66 27.43
C LEU A 524 -6.26 3.16 27.72
N GLU A 525 -6.23 2.31 26.70
CA GLU A 525 -6.04 0.86 26.85
C GLU A 525 -4.68 0.55 27.49
N LEU A 526 -3.60 1.21 27.05
CA LEU A 526 -2.27 1.06 27.64
C LEU A 526 -2.22 1.52 29.10
N THR A 527 -2.84 2.64 29.45
CA THR A 527 -2.87 3.09 30.84
C THR A 527 -3.70 2.14 31.72
N CYS A 528 -4.80 1.60 31.19
CA CYS A 528 -5.57 0.57 31.89
C CYS A 528 -4.71 -0.68 32.12
N LEU A 529 -4.01 -1.16 31.09
CA LEU A 529 -3.07 -2.28 31.21
C LEU A 529 -1.94 -1.97 32.19
N GLN A 530 -1.37 -0.76 32.19
CA GLN A 530 -0.33 -0.35 33.14
C GLN A 530 -0.80 -0.52 34.60
N LYS A 531 -2.01 -0.06 34.91
CA LYS A 531 -2.60 -0.19 36.24
C LYS A 531 -2.88 -1.65 36.60
N GLN A 532 -3.38 -2.43 35.65
CA GLN A 532 -3.62 -3.86 35.86
C GLN A 532 -2.32 -4.64 36.08
N VAL A 533 -1.23 -4.33 35.36
CA VAL A 533 0.10 -4.93 35.58
C VAL A 533 0.60 -4.59 36.99
N ALA A 534 0.43 -3.35 37.43
CA ALA A 534 0.85 -2.92 38.77
C ALA A 534 0.05 -3.58 39.89
N ALA A 535 -1.23 -3.89 39.66
CA ALA A 535 -2.12 -4.56 40.62
C ALA A 535 -2.07 -6.10 40.56
N LEU A 536 -1.33 -6.68 39.60
CA LEU A 536 -1.31 -8.10 39.32
C LEU A 536 -0.63 -8.87 40.46
N LYS A 537 -1.39 -9.75 41.12
CA LYS A 537 -0.85 -10.65 42.16
C LYS A 537 -0.06 -11.80 41.53
N VAL A 538 0.89 -12.34 42.29
CA VAL A 538 1.76 -13.45 41.87
C VAL A 538 0.97 -14.74 41.60
N ASP A 539 -0.23 -14.92 42.14
CA ASP A 539 -0.93 -16.21 42.06
C ASP A 539 -2.03 -16.28 40.98
N ASP A 540 -2.35 -15.17 40.30
CA ASP A 540 -3.44 -15.10 39.32
C ASP A 540 -2.99 -15.47 37.89
N SER A 541 -2.83 -16.77 37.61
CA SER A 541 -2.37 -17.29 36.30
C SER A 541 -3.29 -16.88 35.13
N GLN A 542 -4.61 -16.92 35.35
CA GLN A 542 -5.61 -16.58 34.33
C GLN A 542 -5.63 -15.06 34.05
N GLY A 543 -5.56 -14.23 35.09
CA GLY A 543 -5.44 -12.78 34.96
C GLY A 543 -4.18 -12.36 34.22
N LYS A 544 -3.03 -12.99 34.52
CA LYS A 544 -1.76 -12.77 33.80
C LYS A 544 -1.86 -13.07 32.32
N HIS A 545 -2.36 -14.26 31.97
CA HIS A 545 -2.45 -14.69 30.58
C HIS A 545 -3.35 -13.75 29.77
N LYS A 546 -4.50 -13.38 30.33
CA LYS A 546 -5.43 -12.41 29.73
C LYS A 546 -4.73 -11.06 29.51
N LEU A 547 -4.04 -10.54 30.52
CA LEU A 547 -3.38 -9.24 30.47
C LEU A 547 -2.24 -9.22 29.44
N PHE A 548 -1.37 -10.22 29.43
CA PHE A 548 -0.25 -10.28 28.48
C PHE A 548 -0.72 -10.48 27.04
N THR A 549 -1.84 -11.19 26.84
CA THR A 549 -2.48 -11.30 25.52
C THR A 549 -3.06 -9.97 25.07
N GLN A 550 -3.72 -9.22 25.97
CA GLN A 550 -4.20 -7.86 25.68
C GLN A 550 -3.05 -6.92 25.35
N LEU A 551 -1.94 -6.95 26.10
CA LEU A 551 -0.76 -6.13 25.80
C LEU A 551 -0.17 -6.44 24.43
N ALA A 552 -0.08 -7.72 24.06
CA ALA A 552 0.37 -8.14 22.72
C ALA A 552 -0.58 -7.65 21.62
N LYS A 553 -1.91 -7.69 21.87
CA LYS A 553 -2.93 -7.15 20.97
C LYS A 553 -2.74 -5.64 20.77
N VAL A 554 -2.58 -4.87 21.85
CA VAL A 554 -2.36 -3.41 21.77
C VAL A 554 -1.07 -3.07 21.02
N GLN A 555 0.00 -3.82 21.21
CA GLN A 555 1.23 -3.65 20.44
C GLN A 555 1.05 -3.94 18.95
N SER A 556 0.23 -4.93 18.61
CA SER A 556 -0.10 -5.21 17.22
C SER A 556 -0.93 -4.08 16.60
N GLN A 557 -1.87 -3.50 17.33
CA GLN A 557 -2.66 -2.34 16.90
C GLN A 557 -1.77 -1.11 16.67
N ILE A 558 -0.78 -0.85 17.53
CA ILE A 558 0.20 0.23 17.32
C ILE A 558 0.94 0.02 15.99
N ARG A 559 1.49 -1.18 15.74
CA ARG A 559 2.20 -1.49 14.49
C ARG A 559 1.30 -1.41 13.27
N GLU A 560 0.05 -1.85 13.39
CA GLU A 560 -0.94 -1.80 12.32
C GLU A 560 -1.28 -0.34 11.96
N LEU A 561 -1.45 0.54 12.95
CA LEU A 561 -1.64 1.97 12.71
C LEU A 561 -0.42 2.61 12.03
N GLU A 562 0.80 2.25 12.42
CA GLU A 562 2.01 2.75 11.76
C GLU A 562 2.06 2.41 10.26
N ILE A 563 1.54 1.24 9.90
CA ILE A 563 1.51 0.78 8.51
C ILE A 563 0.33 1.39 7.74
N LYS A 564 -0.88 1.39 8.33
CA LYS A 564 -2.12 1.82 7.66
C LYS A 564 -2.25 3.34 7.54
N GLU A 565 -1.77 4.09 8.53
CA GLU A 565 -2.02 5.53 8.67
C GLU A 565 -0.78 6.39 8.37
N LEU A 566 0.12 5.92 7.50
CA LEU A 566 1.41 6.57 7.21
C LEU A 566 1.28 8.05 6.81
N GLU A 567 0.24 8.42 6.08
CA GLU A 567 0.00 9.82 5.65
C GLU A 567 -0.46 10.72 6.79
N SER A 568 -1.41 10.27 7.62
CA SER A 568 -1.95 11.05 8.74
C SER A 568 -0.95 11.16 9.89
N LEU A 569 -0.04 10.19 10.02
CA LEU A 569 1.11 10.22 10.95
C LEU A 569 2.22 11.19 10.52
N LYS A 570 2.20 11.75 9.31
CA LYS A 570 3.09 12.87 8.95
C LYS A 570 2.72 14.15 9.68
N HIS A 571 1.46 14.28 10.11
CA HIS A 571 1.01 15.44 10.87
C HIS A 571 1.72 15.50 12.24
N PRO A 572 2.31 16.65 12.64
CA PRO A 572 3.12 16.75 13.86
C PRO A 572 2.40 16.28 15.13
N ILE A 573 1.11 16.61 15.27
CA ILE A 573 0.31 16.26 16.45
C ILE A 573 0.09 14.74 16.54
N SER A 574 -0.29 14.08 15.43
CA SER A 574 -0.46 12.63 15.38
C SER A 574 0.84 11.89 15.70
N ARG A 575 1.97 12.40 15.18
CA ARG A 575 3.30 11.84 15.43
C ARG A 575 3.69 11.96 16.90
N ALA A 576 3.53 13.14 17.50
CA ALA A 576 3.80 13.37 18.91
C ALA A 576 2.94 12.44 19.79
N LYS A 577 1.67 12.23 19.43
CA LYS A 577 0.77 11.33 20.16
C LYS A 577 1.19 9.86 20.04
N LEU A 578 1.61 9.41 18.85
CA LEU A 578 2.16 8.07 18.66
C LEU A 578 3.44 7.86 19.48
N ASP A 579 4.30 8.87 19.55
CA ASP A 579 5.53 8.81 20.35
C ASP A 579 5.24 8.68 21.85
N GLU A 580 4.26 9.43 22.37
CA GLU A 580 3.74 9.29 23.75
C GLU A 580 3.25 7.86 24.01
N ILE A 581 2.47 7.30 23.09
CA ILE A 581 1.95 5.92 23.17
C ILE A 581 3.07 4.89 23.16
N LYS A 582 4.10 5.07 22.33
CA LYS A 582 5.26 4.16 22.29
C LYS A 582 6.04 4.20 23.59
N MET A 583 6.24 5.39 24.15
CA MET A 583 6.88 5.54 25.45
C MET A 583 6.07 4.81 26.53
N LEU A 584 4.75 5.02 26.57
CA LEU A 584 3.85 4.32 27.50
C LEU A 584 3.89 2.79 27.30
N ALA A 585 3.84 2.32 26.05
CA ALA A 585 3.96 0.89 25.74
C ALA A 585 5.30 0.30 26.19
N SER A 586 6.40 1.06 26.11
CA SER A 586 7.70 0.67 26.64
C SER A 586 7.65 0.52 28.16
N VAL A 587 7.09 1.50 28.88
CA VAL A 587 6.93 1.47 30.34
C VAL A 587 6.10 0.26 30.78
N VAL A 588 4.98 -0.03 30.09
CA VAL A 588 4.15 -1.20 30.40
C VAL A 588 4.90 -2.52 30.12
N ASN A 589 5.69 -2.58 29.04
CA ASN A 589 6.55 -3.73 28.76
C ASN A 589 7.65 -3.94 29.80
N GLU A 590 8.24 -2.87 30.30
CA GLU A 590 9.24 -2.93 31.37
C GLU A 590 8.62 -3.44 32.67
N ALA A 591 7.43 -2.95 33.04
CA ALA A 591 6.68 -3.46 34.18
C ALA A 591 6.32 -4.95 34.02
N LYS A 592 5.87 -5.36 32.82
CA LYS A 592 5.66 -6.78 32.47
C LYS A 592 6.95 -7.59 32.66
N THR A 593 8.07 -7.09 32.13
CA THR A 593 9.37 -7.78 32.22
C THR A 593 9.78 -7.95 33.68
N ALA A 594 9.67 -6.89 34.49
CA ALA A 594 10.00 -6.94 35.92
C ALA A 594 9.12 -7.95 36.67
N HIS A 595 7.82 -8.01 36.35
CA HIS A 595 6.92 -9.01 36.93
C HIS A 595 7.31 -10.44 36.51
N GLN A 596 7.62 -10.66 35.23
CA GLN A 596 8.09 -11.95 34.72
C GLN A 596 9.41 -12.39 35.37
N GLU A 597 10.35 -11.47 35.59
CA GLU A 597 11.59 -11.76 36.30
C GLU A 597 11.34 -12.14 37.77
N ARG A 598 10.42 -11.46 38.45
CA ARG A 598 10.02 -11.80 39.82
C ARG A 598 9.42 -13.21 39.88
N LEU A 599 8.54 -13.55 38.95
CA LEU A 599 7.98 -14.90 38.85
C LEU A 599 9.08 -15.96 38.66
N LEU A 600 10.04 -15.73 37.77
CA LEU A 600 11.15 -16.66 37.58
C LEU A 600 12.05 -16.77 38.82
N THR A 601 12.20 -15.70 39.60
CA THR A 601 12.91 -15.74 40.88
C THR A 601 12.14 -16.52 41.94
N ASP A 602 10.82 -16.34 42.05
CA ASP A 602 9.99 -17.11 42.97
C ASP A 602 10.00 -18.61 42.60
N MET A 603 9.98 -18.94 41.30
CA MET A 603 10.17 -20.31 40.82
C MET A 603 11.54 -20.89 41.18
N ASP A 604 12.60 -20.10 41.08
CA ASP A 604 13.95 -20.53 41.46
C ASP A 604 14.04 -20.84 42.97
N LEU A 605 13.30 -20.09 43.80
CA LEU A 605 13.16 -20.35 45.23
C LEU A 605 12.39 -21.65 45.51
N SER A 606 11.24 -21.89 44.85
CA SER A 606 10.53 -23.19 44.96
C SER A 606 11.46 -24.36 44.57
N ILE A 607 12.22 -24.20 43.48
CA ILE A 607 13.20 -25.22 43.03
C ILE A 607 14.34 -25.39 44.06
N TYR A 608 14.75 -24.31 44.72
CA TYR A 608 15.73 -24.37 45.80
C TYR A 608 15.20 -25.14 47.03
N ASP A 609 13.93 -24.97 47.39
CA ASP A 609 13.30 -25.72 48.48
C ASP A 609 13.17 -27.22 48.15
N LEU A 610 12.76 -27.54 46.91
CA LEU A 610 12.78 -28.92 46.41
C LEU A 610 14.21 -29.52 46.46
N ASN A 611 15.24 -28.71 46.19
CA ASN A 611 16.65 -29.14 46.21
C ASN A 611 17.07 -29.50 47.64
N ASN A 612 16.66 -28.71 48.62
CA ASN A 612 16.90 -29.02 50.03
C ASN A 612 16.16 -30.28 50.48
N GLY A 613 14.90 -30.46 50.06
CA GLY A 613 14.13 -31.69 50.34
C GLY A 613 14.78 -32.94 49.73
N ALA A 614 15.28 -32.83 48.50
CA ALA A 614 15.95 -33.93 47.79
C ALA A 614 17.26 -34.37 48.46
N ARG A 615 17.99 -33.46 49.12
CA ARG A 615 19.20 -33.81 49.90
C ARG A 615 18.92 -34.70 51.10
N LEU A 616 17.70 -34.66 51.64
CA LEU A 616 17.28 -35.46 52.79
C LEU A 616 16.72 -36.85 52.42
N LEU A 617 16.80 -37.25 51.14
CA LEU A 617 16.20 -38.50 50.69
C LEU A 617 16.88 -39.76 51.25
N SER A 618 18.19 -39.72 51.57
CA SER A 618 18.93 -40.89 52.10
C SER A 618 18.41 -41.38 53.44
N ILE A 619 17.83 -40.48 54.24
CA ILE A 619 17.35 -40.77 55.60
C ILE A 619 15.83 -40.93 55.67
N LYS A 620 15.09 -40.59 54.60
CA LYS A 620 13.65 -40.81 54.49
C LYS A 620 13.33 -42.26 54.17
N SER A 621 12.24 -42.76 54.73
CA SER A 621 11.67 -44.08 54.41
C SER A 621 11.11 -44.14 52.97
N ALA A 622 10.88 -45.35 52.46
CA ALA A 622 10.29 -45.53 51.13
C ALA A 622 8.91 -44.85 50.97
N ALA A 623 8.10 -44.81 52.04
CA ALA A 623 6.81 -44.13 52.06
C ALA A 623 6.99 -42.59 51.95
N GLU A 624 7.86 -42.01 52.78
CA GLU A 624 8.15 -40.57 52.75
C GLU A 624 8.78 -40.12 51.43
N ARG A 625 9.58 -40.97 50.79
CA ARG A 625 10.11 -40.71 49.44
C ARG A 625 9.03 -40.76 48.37
N SER A 626 8.07 -41.67 48.50
CA SER A 626 6.93 -41.72 47.59
C SER A 626 6.05 -40.49 47.72
N ASP A 627 5.86 -39.97 48.94
CA ASP A 627 5.08 -38.75 49.17
C ASP A 627 5.84 -37.52 48.67
N PHE A 628 7.15 -37.44 48.90
CA PHE A 628 7.99 -36.41 48.29
C PHE A 628 8.00 -36.45 46.76
N ALA A 629 7.95 -37.64 46.13
CA ALA A 629 7.84 -37.75 44.68
C ALA A 629 6.50 -37.21 44.14
N LYS A 630 5.41 -37.34 44.91
CA LYS A 630 4.11 -36.73 44.57
C LYS A 630 4.18 -35.20 44.73
N GLU A 631 4.76 -34.73 45.82
CA GLU A 631 4.97 -33.30 46.10
C GLU A 631 5.80 -32.64 44.99
N ILE A 632 6.93 -33.25 44.58
CA ILE A 632 7.71 -32.80 43.41
C ILE A 632 6.81 -32.72 42.19
N LYS A 633 6.04 -33.77 41.89
CA LYS A 633 5.23 -33.79 40.66
C LYS A 633 4.21 -32.66 40.64
N GLU A 634 3.49 -32.45 41.73
CA GLU A 634 2.50 -31.38 41.87
C GLU A 634 3.14 -29.99 41.71
N GLU A 635 4.25 -29.75 42.40
CA GLU A 635 4.97 -28.48 42.32
C GLU A 635 5.55 -28.24 40.91
N LEU A 636 6.15 -29.25 40.29
CA LEU A 636 6.68 -29.12 38.92
C LEU A 636 5.58 -28.87 37.88
N ASP A 637 4.41 -29.48 38.03
CA ASP A 637 3.29 -29.27 37.12
C ASP A 637 2.74 -27.83 37.25
N ASN A 638 2.64 -27.30 38.49
CA ASN A 638 2.31 -25.89 38.75
C ASN A 638 3.34 -24.92 38.13
N LEU A 639 4.64 -25.22 38.28
CA LEU A 639 5.71 -24.42 37.70
C LEU A 639 5.65 -24.42 36.16
N LYS A 640 5.40 -25.57 35.53
CA LYS A 640 5.24 -25.68 34.06
C LYS A 640 4.04 -24.91 33.55
N GLU A 641 2.89 -25.02 34.21
CA GLU A 641 1.69 -24.27 33.83
C GLU A 641 1.97 -22.77 33.86
N THR A 642 2.64 -22.29 34.91
CA THR A 642 3.02 -20.89 35.03
C THR A 642 4.02 -20.47 33.93
N LEU A 643 5.00 -21.32 33.60
CA LEU A 643 5.96 -21.09 32.51
C LEU A 643 5.32 -21.05 31.11
N GLN A 644 4.23 -21.79 30.90
CA GLN A 644 3.49 -21.83 29.64
C GLN A 644 2.54 -20.63 29.50
N THR A 645 1.87 -20.25 30.59
CA THR A 645 0.84 -19.19 30.57
C THR A 645 1.40 -17.77 30.63
N SER A 646 2.56 -17.59 31.28
CA SER A 646 3.10 -16.26 31.60
C SER A 646 4.28 -15.80 30.73
N PHE A 647 4.80 -16.63 29.82
CA PHE A 647 6.02 -16.34 29.06
C PHE A 647 5.89 -16.69 27.57
N ASN A 648 6.19 -15.73 26.70
CA ASN A 648 6.12 -15.84 25.25
C ASN A 648 7.52 -15.80 24.63
N ILE A 649 7.69 -16.41 23.46
CA ILE A 649 8.96 -16.44 22.71
C ILE A 649 9.51 -15.03 22.42
N SER A 650 8.62 -14.03 22.33
CA SER A 650 8.97 -12.63 22.06
C SER A 650 9.42 -11.81 23.28
N ASP A 651 9.48 -12.40 24.48
CA ASP A 651 9.91 -11.67 25.68
C ASP A 651 11.42 -11.38 25.65
N LYS A 652 11.88 -10.46 26.52
CA LYS A 652 13.29 -10.05 26.58
C LYS A 652 14.23 -11.25 26.77
N ARG A 653 15.44 -11.14 26.21
CA ARG A 653 16.44 -12.22 26.20
C ARG A 653 16.81 -12.68 27.62
N GLU A 654 16.85 -11.77 28.58
CA GLU A 654 17.13 -12.03 29.99
C GLU A 654 16.06 -12.94 30.61
N VAL A 655 14.78 -12.63 30.37
CA VAL A 655 13.63 -13.44 30.80
C VAL A 655 13.69 -14.83 30.17
N GLN A 656 13.97 -14.92 28.86
CA GLN A 656 14.08 -16.21 28.15
C GLN A 656 15.25 -17.06 28.65
N SER A 657 16.38 -16.43 28.97
CA SER A 657 17.56 -17.14 29.51
C SER A 657 17.26 -17.72 30.89
N LYS A 658 16.61 -16.94 31.77
CA LYS A 658 16.16 -17.42 33.09
C LYS A 658 15.09 -18.51 32.96
N LYS A 659 14.09 -18.35 32.07
CA LYS A 659 13.09 -19.39 31.76
C LYS A 659 13.75 -20.69 31.34
N THR A 660 14.69 -20.64 30.40
CA THR A 660 15.40 -21.85 29.92
C THR A 660 16.19 -22.52 31.05
N PHE A 661 16.75 -21.72 31.96
CA PHE A 661 17.43 -22.24 33.16
C PHE A 661 16.46 -22.97 34.10
N ILE A 662 15.30 -22.38 34.40
CA ILE A 662 14.24 -23.00 35.22
C ILE A 662 13.70 -24.27 34.54
N GLU A 663 13.42 -24.25 33.24
CA GLU A 663 12.99 -25.44 32.48
C GLU A 663 14.01 -26.58 32.56
N LYS A 664 15.30 -26.27 32.49
CA LYS A 664 16.37 -27.25 32.68
C LYS A 664 16.34 -27.84 34.10
N LYS A 665 16.15 -27.00 35.14
CA LYS A 665 16.05 -27.44 36.53
C LYS A 665 14.82 -28.32 36.78
N ILE A 666 13.66 -27.94 36.23
CA ILE A 666 12.44 -28.76 36.26
C ILE A 666 12.73 -30.15 35.69
N LYS A 667 13.39 -30.23 34.53
CA LYS A 667 13.77 -31.50 33.90
C LYS A 667 14.74 -32.33 34.76
N ASP A 668 15.68 -31.69 35.44
CA ASP A 668 16.59 -32.37 36.37
C ASP A 668 15.79 -33.02 37.54
N PHE A 669 14.76 -32.35 38.06
CA PHE A 669 13.88 -32.89 39.11
C PHE A 669 12.92 -33.97 38.62
N GLU A 670 12.40 -33.89 37.38
CA GLU A 670 11.65 -34.99 36.77
C GLU A 670 12.51 -36.25 36.70
N GLN A 671 13.79 -36.09 36.34
CA GLN A 671 14.73 -37.20 36.29
C GLN A 671 15.02 -37.78 37.69
N LEU A 672 15.12 -36.94 38.73
CA LEU A 672 15.20 -37.38 40.13
C LEU A 672 13.99 -38.23 40.53
N ALA A 673 12.77 -37.75 40.27
CA ALA A 673 11.53 -38.43 40.64
C ALA A 673 11.37 -39.79 39.93
N VAL A 674 11.72 -39.86 38.64
CA VAL A 674 11.52 -41.06 37.82
C VAL A 674 12.67 -42.07 37.95
N THR A 675 13.90 -41.60 38.22
CA THR A 675 15.10 -42.47 38.16
C THR A 675 15.71 -42.69 39.54
N VAL A 676 15.99 -41.63 40.28
CA VAL A 676 16.80 -41.70 41.50
C VAL A 676 16.00 -42.21 42.68
N ILE A 677 14.76 -41.72 42.88
CA ILE A 677 13.91 -42.19 43.99
C ILE A 677 13.59 -43.70 43.90
N PRO A 678 13.15 -44.24 42.73
CA PRO A 678 12.94 -45.68 42.59
C PRO A 678 14.23 -46.48 42.82
N MET A 679 15.36 -46.03 42.25
CA MET A 679 16.65 -46.70 42.46
C MET A 679 17.08 -46.68 43.92
N LEU A 680 16.82 -45.61 44.67
CA LEU A 680 17.16 -45.52 46.08
C LEU A 680 16.34 -46.52 46.92
N ASN A 681 15.07 -46.72 46.58
CA ASN A 681 14.22 -47.74 47.19
C ASN A 681 14.69 -49.16 46.85
N ASP A 682 15.08 -49.40 45.60
CA ASP A 682 15.63 -50.69 45.17
C ASP A 682 16.95 -50.98 45.91
N VAL A 683 17.86 -50.00 45.97
CA VAL A 683 19.15 -50.11 46.66
C VAL A 683 18.97 -50.34 48.16
N GLU A 684 17.99 -49.72 48.82
CA GLU A 684 17.71 -50.01 50.23
C GLU A 684 17.13 -51.40 50.47
N THR A 685 16.27 -51.87 49.55
CA THR A 685 15.75 -53.24 49.61
C THR A 685 16.92 -54.23 49.51
N ILE A 686 17.82 -54.01 48.55
CA ILE A 686 19.04 -54.81 48.36
C ILE A 686 19.91 -54.78 49.62
N LEU A 687 20.15 -53.61 50.20
CA LEU A 687 20.95 -53.48 51.42
C LEU A 687 20.33 -54.25 52.59
N ARG A 688 19.01 -54.19 52.76
CA ARG A 688 18.29 -54.97 53.78
C ARG A 688 18.47 -56.47 53.57
N ASP A 689 18.34 -56.93 52.33
CA ASP A 689 18.46 -58.36 51.99
C ASP A 689 19.90 -58.86 52.23
N TYR A 690 20.93 -58.06 51.88
CA TYR A 690 22.32 -58.36 52.23
C TYR A 690 22.55 -58.39 53.75
N THR A 691 21.92 -57.49 54.50
CA THR A 691 22.03 -57.44 55.97
C THR A 691 21.40 -58.69 56.60
N GLN A 692 20.24 -59.14 56.12
CA GLN A 692 19.60 -60.39 56.56
C GLN A 692 20.46 -61.62 56.25
N LEU A 693 21.09 -61.67 55.07
CA LEU A 693 22.02 -62.74 54.72
C LEU A 693 23.28 -62.73 55.61
N LEU A 694 23.77 -61.55 56.01
CA LEU A 694 24.88 -61.40 56.95
C LEU A 694 24.52 -61.93 58.35
N GLU A 695 23.30 -61.63 58.83
CA GLU A 695 22.76 -62.16 60.09
C GLU A 695 22.60 -63.69 60.03
N ARG A 696 22.11 -64.23 58.91
CA ARG A 696 22.00 -65.68 58.70
C ARG A 696 23.38 -66.35 58.61
N ALA A 697 24.37 -65.70 57.98
CA ALA A 697 25.74 -66.18 57.87
C ALA A 697 26.45 -66.27 59.21
N THR A 698 26.28 -65.24 60.05
CA THR A 698 26.85 -65.19 61.40
C THR A 698 26.16 -66.20 62.34
N ALA A 699 24.86 -66.48 62.17
CA ALA A 699 24.18 -67.53 62.91
C ALA A 699 24.67 -68.95 62.56
N LEU A 700 25.02 -69.20 61.28
CA LEU A 700 25.48 -70.49 60.77
C LEU A 700 26.98 -70.77 61.01
N GLU A 701 27.74 -69.79 61.50
CA GLU A 701 29.16 -69.93 61.83
C GLU A 701 29.43 -71.01 62.91
N LYS A 702 28.41 -71.35 63.72
CA LYS A 702 28.48 -72.36 64.80
C LYS A 702 27.89 -73.73 64.44
N ASP A 703 27.22 -73.85 63.29
CA ASP A 703 26.54 -75.09 62.86
C ASP A 703 27.45 -75.90 61.94
N THR A 704 27.68 -77.18 62.21
CA THR A 704 28.54 -78.07 61.39
C THR A 704 27.80 -78.70 60.22
N GLN A 705 26.50 -78.47 60.07
CA GLN A 705 25.72 -79.03 58.96
C GLN A 705 26.07 -78.34 57.63
N PHE A 706 26.44 -79.17 56.64
CA PHE A 706 26.90 -78.71 55.34
C PHE A 706 25.77 -78.11 54.48
N VAL A 707 24.54 -78.62 54.60
CA VAL A 707 23.40 -78.23 53.76
C VAL A 707 22.96 -76.78 54.00
N PRO A 708 22.74 -76.30 55.25
CA PRO A 708 22.36 -74.90 55.50
C PRO A 708 23.42 -73.88 55.05
N ARG A 709 24.72 -74.22 55.16
CA ARG A 709 25.84 -73.39 54.69
C ARG A 709 25.90 -73.32 53.17
N PHE A 710 25.62 -74.43 52.49
CA PHE A 710 25.54 -74.48 51.04
C PHE A 710 24.33 -73.70 50.51
N GLU A 711 23.16 -73.84 51.14
CA GLU A 711 21.96 -73.06 50.82
C GLU A 711 22.21 -71.56 50.98
N LEU A 712 22.85 -71.14 52.07
CA LEU A 712 23.21 -69.74 52.25
C LEU A 712 24.22 -69.25 51.19
N GLY A 713 25.22 -70.05 50.83
CA GLY A 713 26.17 -69.72 49.76
C GLY A 713 25.49 -69.58 48.39
N ARG A 714 24.43 -70.36 48.13
CA ARG A 714 23.55 -70.22 46.96
C ARG A 714 22.75 -68.93 47.03
N ASP A 715 22.11 -68.64 48.16
CA ASP A 715 21.27 -67.46 48.35
C ASP A 715 22.09 -66.15 48.21
N ILE A 716 23.33 -66.11 48.72
CA ILE A 716 24.27 -64.99 48.51
C ILE A 716 24.61 -64.83 47.02
N SER A 717 24.95 -65.93 46.33
CA SER A 717 25.33 -65.88 44.91
C SER A 717 24.14 -65.50 44.00
N GLN A 718 22.92 -65.89 44.41
CA GLN A 718 21.68 -65.53 43.73
C GLN A 718 21.34 -64.05 43.96
N LEU A 719 21.46 -63.53 45.19
CA LEU A 719 21.28 -62.11 45.47
C LEU A 719 22.30 -61.24 44.72
N ASP A 720 23.58 -61.63 44.68
CA ASP A 720 24.61 -60.94 43.88
C ASP A 720 24.20 -60.86 42.39
N LYS A 721 23.68 -61.97 41.84
CA LYS A 721 23.26 -62.04 40.44
C LYS A 721 22.03 -61.19 40.16
N ASP A 722 21.03 -61.23 41.02
CA ASP A 722 19.75 -60.55 40.84
C ASP A 722 19.89 -59.03 41.04
N THR A 723 20.82 -58.62 41.90
CA THR A 723 21.01 -57.21 42.25
C THR A 723 22.12 -56.52 41.44
N LYS A 724 23.01 -57.28 40.78
CA LYS A 724 24.14 -56.75 39.98
C LYS A 724 23.69 -55.70 38.96
N SER A 725 22.63 -55.97 38.21
CA SER A 725 22.15 -55.02 37.20
C SER A 725 21.66 -53.70 37.83
N ILE A 726 21.07 -53.74 39.02
CA ILE A 726 20.55 -52.56 39.71
C ILE A 726 21.72 -51.77 40.31
N ILE A 727 22.67 -52.45 40.94
CA ILE A 727 23.88 -51.87 41.52
C ILE A 727 24.77 -51.23 40.45
N GLU A 728 25.01 -51.92 39.32
CA GLU A 728 25.79 -51.35 38.20
C GLU A 728 25.09 -50.14 37.59
N LYS A 729 23.76 -50.21 37.43
CA LYS A 729 22.98 -49.08 36.93
C LYS A 729 23.04 -47.89 37.90
N ALA A 730 22.94 -48.12 39.19
CA ALA A 730 23.09 -47.12 40.25
C ALA A 730 24.51 -46.52 40.27
N LYS A 731 25.57 -47.34 40.16
CA LYS A 731 26.97 -46.90 40.08
C LYS A 731 27.29 -46.15 38.79
N SER A 732 26.59 -46.45 37.70
CA SER A 732 26.75 -45.78 36.40
C SER A 732 26.11 -44.39 36.32
N LEU A 733 25.29 -44.02 37.31
CA LEU A 733 24.77 -42.67 37.37
C LEU A 733 25.94 -41.68 37.48
N PRO A 734 25.90 -40.54 36.78
CA PRO A 734 26.95 -39.54 36.88
C PRO A 734 27.04 -39.00 38.31
N LYS A 735 28.25 -38.92 38.88
CA LYS A 735 28.43 -38.32 40.23
C LYS A 735 28.00 -36.85 40.33
N ASN A 736 27.96 -36.17 39.17
CA ASN A 736 27.47 -34.80 39.02
C ASN A 736 25.96 -34.72 38.71
N MET A 737 25.27 -35.85 38.59
CA MET A 737 23.82 -35.87 38.51
C MET A 737 23.29 -35.35 39.84
N ALA A 738 22.53 -34.25 39.77
CA ALA A 738 21.98 -33.64 40.96
C ALA A 738 21.24 -34.72 41.78
N TYR A 739 21.50 -34.75 43.09
CA TYR A 739 20.81 -35.61 44.05
C TYR A 739 21.17 -37.11 44.03
N ALA A 740 22.24 -37.53 43.35
CA ALA A 740 22.71 -38.92 43.40
C ALA A 740 23.49 -39.28 44.69
N GLU A 741 23.88 -38.30 45.50
CA GLU A 741 24.68 -38.47 46.73
C GLU A 741 24.07 -39.48 47.75
N PRO A 742 22.76 -39.39 48.09
CA PRO A 742 22.07 -40.41 48.89
C PRO A 742 22.24 -41.86 48.42
N LEU A 743 22.30 -42.06 47.10
CA LEU A 743 22.42 -43.37 46.49
C LEU A 743 23.82 -43.95 46.73
N TYR A 744 24.87 -43.13 46.62
CA TYR A 744 26.25 -43.56 46.81
C TYR A 744 26.58 -43.95 48.25
N GLU A 745 25.98 -43.28 49.22
CA GLU A 745 26.11 -43.66 50.64
C GLU A 745 25.60 -45.09 50.87
N ARG A 746 24.42 -45.42 50.35
CA ARG A 746 23.84 -46.77 50.46
C ARG A 746 24.61 -47.81 49.65
N LEU A 747 25.09 -47.48 48.46
CA LEU A 747 25.96 -48.36 47.67
C LEU A 747 27.25 -48.73 48.42
N THR A 748 27.83 -47.80 49.19
CA THR A 748 29.03 -48.05 50.00
C THR A 748 28.73 -49.03 51.14
N GLN A 749 27.53 -48.97 51.73
CA GLN A 749 27.07 -49.92 52.75
C GLN A 749 26.88 -51.33 52.16
N ILE A 750 26.32 -51.43 50.94
CA ILE A 750 26.21 -52.71 50.20
C ILE A 750 27.60 -53.29 49.91
N ASP A 751 28.54 -52.47 49.41
CA ASP A 751 29.91 -52.91 49.12
C ASP A 751 30.60 -53.46 50.40
N THR A 752 30.31 -52.87 51.56
CA THR A 752 30.81 -53.34 52.86
C THR A 752 30.20 -54.70 53.25
N ALA A 753 28.88 -54.85 53.12
CA ALA A 753 28.19 -56.11 53.42
C ALA A 753 28.64 -57.25 52.48
N GLN A 754 28.78 -56.98 51.18
CA GLN A 754 29.33 -57.91 50.20
C GLN A 754 30.75 -58.38 50.57
N SER A 755 31.62 -57.45 51.01
CA SER A 755 32.99 -57.78 51.45
C SER A 755 33.00 -58.69 52.68
N GLN A 756 32.10 -58.48 53.64
CA GLN A 756 32.00 -59.31 54.83
C GLN A 756 31.50 -60.72 54.51
N LEU A 757 30.46 -60.85 53.68
CA LEU A 757 29.95 -62.14 53.21
C LEU A 757 31.00 -62.93 52.41
N ALA A 758 31.81 -62.25 51.60
CA ALA A 758 32.89 -62.87 50.86
C ALA A 758 33.96 -63.51 51.77
N LYS A 759 34.29 -62.88 52.90
CA LYS A 759 35.23 -63.43 53.90
C LYS A 759 34.68 -64.69 54.58
N ILE A 760 33.40 -64.71 54.93
CA ILE A 760 32.74 -65.88 55.53
C ILE A 760 32.72 -67.05 54.53
N LYS A 761 32.38 -66.77 53.26
CA LYS A 761 32.42 -67.75 52.16
C LYS A 761 33.81 -68.35 51.96
N GLN A 762 34.87 -67.55 52.11
CA GLN A 762 36.26 -68.00 52.00
C GLN A 762 36.66 -68.94 53.14
N ALA A 763 36.26 -68.65 54.39
CA ALA A 763 36.53 -69.51 55.54
C ALA A 763 35.87 -70.90 55.42
N TRP A 764 34.65 -70.97 54.89
CA TRP A 764 33.96 -72.26 54.65
C TRP A 764 34.57 -73.06 53.49
N ALA A 765 35.14 -72.39 52.49
CA ALA A 765 35.85 -73.06 51.40
C ALA A 765 37.15 -73.75 51.87
N GLU A 766 37.79 -73.24 52.92
CA GLU A 766 38.98 -73.84 53.54
C GLU A 766 38.65 -75.12 54.34
N GLU A 767 37.45 -75.22 54.91
CA GLU A 767 36.98 -76.37 55.69
C GLU A 767 36.59 -77.58 54.80
N ALA A 768 36.05 -77.33 53.61
CA ALA A 768 35.69 -78.36 52.63
C ALA A 768 36.90 -79.11 52.02
N ASN A 769 38.13 -78.61 52.20
CA ASN A 769 39.35 -79.26 51.70
C ASN A 769 39.83 -80.46 52.55
N LYS A 770 39.15 -80.82 53.66
CA LYS A 770 39.55 -81.91 54.58
C LYS A 770 39.09 -83.32 54.19
N ASP A 771 38.04 -83.49 53.37
CA ASP A 771 37.60 -84.79 52.81
C ASP A 771 37.43 -84.69 51.29
N ARG A 772 38.57 -84.75 50.61
CA ARG A 772 38.69 -84.35 49.21
C ARG A 772 38.24 -85.43 48.21
N ILE A 773 38.31 -86.71 48.58
CA ILE A 773 38.04 -87.85 47.68
C ILE A 773 36.56 -88.27 47.76
N GLY A 774 35.95 -88.30 48.96
CA GLY A 774 34.52 -88.59 49.11
C GLY A 774 33.62 -87.53 48.47
N PHE A 775 34.01 -86.25 48.62
CA PHE A 775 33.38 -85.12 47.93
C PHE A 775 33.47 -85.25 46.40
N PHE A 776 34.59 -85.73 45.88
CA PHE A 776 34.85 -85.83 44.44
C PHE A 776 34.06 -86.98 43.77
N ASN A 777 33.92 -88.13 44.45
CA ASN A 777 33.15 -89.25 43.91
C ASN A 777 31.63 -88.96 43.86
N ALA A 778 31.08 -88.30 44.89
CA ALA A 778 29.69 -87.87 44.89
C ALA A 778 29.43 -86.80 43.81
N LEU A 779 30.34 -85.83 43.68
CA LEU A 779 30.28 -84.76 42.69
C LEU A 779 30.34 -85.29 41.25
N THR A 780 31.22 -86.25 40.98
CA THR A 780 31.41 -86.81 39.64
C THR A 780 30.19 -87.63 39.20
N LYS A 781 29.58 -88.39 40.12
CA LYS A 781 28.36 -89.17 39.87
C LYS A 781 27.14 -88.28 39.58
N GLU A 782 26.94 -87.21 40.34
CA GLU A 782 25.86 -86.24 40.09
C GLU A 782 26.01 -85.52 38.74
N VAL A 783 27.24 -85.25 38.31
CA VAL A 783 27.50 -84.65 36.98
C VAL A 783 27.25 -85.66 35.85
N GLU A 784 27.60 -86.93 36.04
CA GLU A 784 27.31 -88.00 35.07
C GLU A 784 25.80 -88.20 34.86
N GLU A 785 25.04 -88.32 35.97
CA GLU A 785 23.58 -88.45 35.95
C GLU A 785 22.89 -87.22 35.33
N GLY A 786 23.42 -86.03 35.58
CA GLY A 786 22.89 -84.79 35.00
C GLY A 786 23.04 -84.68 33.47
N TYR A 787 24.18 -85.11 32.89
CA TYR A 787 24.32 -85.13 31.44
C TYR A 787 23.42 -86.20 30.78
N LEU A 788 23.28 -87.38 31.39
CA LEU A 788 22.36 -88.41 30.92
C LEU A 788 20.91 -87.91 30.91
N HIS A 789 20.48 -87.27 31.99
CA HIS A 789 19.15 -86.67 32.09
C HIS A 789 18.90 -85.61 31.01
N LEU A 790 19.90 -84.79 30.68
CA LEU A 790 19.79 -83.80 29.60
C LEU A 790 19.69 -84.47 28.22
N ILE A 791 20.43 -85.54 27.96
CA ILE A 791 20.34 -86.28 26.69
C ILE A 791 18.94 -86.90 26.53
N ASP A 792 18.43 -87.53 27.58
CA ASP A 792 17.11 -88.17 27.52
C ASP A 792 15.98 -87.15 27.45
N SER A 793 16.10 -86.03 28.18
CA SER A 793 15.19 -84.89 28.05
C SER A 793 15.17 -84.37 26.61
N TYR A 794 16.33 -84.24 25.95
CA TYR A 794 16.39 -83.80 24.56
C TYR A 794 15.62 -84.71 23.60
N LYS A 795 15.75 -86.04 23.75
CA LYS A 795 15.08 -87.02 22.89
C LYS A 795 13.56 -86.96 22.99
N THR A 796 13.03 -86.48 24.11
CA THR A 796 11.57 -86.32 24.31
C THR A 796 10.99 -85.04 23.70
N LEU A 797 11.83 -84.11 23.21
CA LEU A 797 11.37 -82.82 22.68
C LEU A 797 10.75 -82.95 21.28
N PRO A 798 9.68 -82.19 20.98
CA PRO A 798 9.05 -82.17 19.65
C PRO A 798 10.03 -81.70 18.57
N SER A 799 9.91 -82.20 17.33
CA SER A 799 10.84 -81.93 16.21
C SER A 799 11.06 -80.42 15.95
N PHE A 800 12.31 -80.00 15.79
CA PHE A 800 12.66 -78.60 15.55
C PHE A 800 12.04 -78.07 14.25
N THR A 801 11.18 -77.05 14.34
CA THR A 801 10.55 -76.42 13.17
C THR A 801 11.25 -75.09 12.84
N PRO A 802 11.98 -74.97 11.71
CA PRO A 802 12.80 -73.78 11.41
C PRO A 802 11.99 -72.51 11.06
N THR A 803 10.68 -72.64 10.84
CA THR A 803 9.80 -71.54 10.41
C THR A 803 9.26 -70.70 11.57
N LYS A 804 9.20 -71.24 12.79
CA LYS A 804 8.91 -70.48 14.01
C LYS A 804 10.18 -69.77 14.49
N ARG A 805 10.06 -68.60 15.12
CA ARG A 805 11.26 -67.92 15.67
C ARG A 805 11.86 -68.82 16.75
N PHE A 806 13.19 -68.86 16.88
CA PHE A 806 13.86 -69.79 17.80
C PHE A 806 13.42 -69.64 19.27
N HIS A 807 12.90 -68.48 19.67
CA HIS A 807 12.35 -68.22 21.01
C HIS A 807 10.86 -68.59 21.17
N GLU A 808 10.18 -68.95 20.08
CA GLU A 808 8.78 -69.39 20.08
C GLU A 808 8.65 -70.92 20.29
N ASN A 809 9.77 -71.65 20.26
CA ASN A 809 9.84 -73.05 20.72
C ASN A 809 10.18 -73.08 22.22
N THR A 810 9.27 -72.61 23.07
CA THR A 810 9.46 -72.45 24.51
C THR A 810 9.97 -73.72 25.19
N GLU A 811 9.41 -74.88 24.85
CA GLU A 811 9.82 -76.18 25.41
C GLU A 811 11.29 -76.53 25.11
N ARG A 812 11.78 -76.20 23.91
CA ARG A 812 13.20 -76.39 23.56
C ARG A 812 14.08 -75.30 24.16
N ALA A 813 13.58 -74.08 24.28
CA ALA A 813 14.31 -72.97 24.89
C ALA A 813 14.61 -73.23 26.37
N ASP A 814 13.63 -73.76 27.11
CA ASP A 814 13.75 -74.17 28.51
C ASP A 814 14.75 -75.32 28.66
N PHE A 815 14.74 -76.27 27.73
CA PHE A 815 15.77 -77.30 27.66
C PHE A 815 17.18 -76.71 27.48
N TYR A 816 17.41 -75.80 26.54
CA TYR A 816 18.74 -75.19 26.35
C TYR A 816 19.19 -74.34 27.55
N ILE A 817 18.23 -73.69 28.25
CA ILE A 817 18.52 -72.99 29.52
C ILE A 817 18.96 -74.01 30.57
N SER A 818 18.35 -75.19 30.60
CA SER A 818 18.71 -76.28 31.52
C SER A 818 20.12 -76.80 31.23
N VAL A 819 20.49 -76.98 29.95
CA VAL A 819 21.87 -77.31 29.54
C VAL A 819 22.86 -76.24 30.00
N LEU A 820 22.52 -74.96 29.84
CA LEU A 820 23.35 -73.83 30.27
C LEU A 820 23.52 -73.73 31.78
N ALA A 821 22.42 -73.90 32.51
CA ALA A 821 22.42 -73.91 33.97
C ALA A 821 23.28 -75.06 34.50
N PHE A 822 23.23 -76.21 33.81
CA PHE A 822 24.04 -77.36 34.13
C PHE A 822 25.53 -77.16 33.83
N GLU A 823 25.90 -76.66 32.64
CA GLU A 823 27.31 -76.34 32.29
C GLU A 823 27.94 -75.24 33.15
N LYS A 824 27.11 -74.34 33.70
CA LYS A 824 27.51 -73.30 34.65
C LYS A 824 27.27 -73.70 36.09
N SER A 825 26.84 -74.94 36.34
CA SER A 825 26.61 -75.39 37.70
C SER A 825 27.94 -75.36 38.45
N ILE A 826 27.86 -74.95 39.71
CA ILE A 826 29.00 -75.02 40.64
C ILE A 826 29.57 -76.44 40.69
N LEU A 827 28.75 -77.45 40.42
CA LEU A 827 29.18 -78.84 40.37
C LEU A 827 30.25 -79.06 39.29
N LEU A 828 30.04 -78.52 38.09
CA LEU A 828 30.95 -78.62 36.94
C LEU A 828 32.20 -77.72 37.05
N GLU A 829 32.07 -76.52 37.61
CA GLU A 829 33.22 -75.65 37.89
C GLU A 829 34.16 -76.26 38.94
N LYS A 830 33.58 -76.85 40.00
CA LYS A 830 34.37 -77.56 41.01
C LYS A 830 35.02 -78.80 40.42
N LEU A 831 34.29 -79.61 39.64
CA LEU A 831 34.83 -80.78 38.95
C LEU A 831 36.08 -80.41 38.11
N LYS A 832 35.98 -79.37 37.25
CA LYS A 832 37.12 -78.85 36.44
C LYS A 832 38.29 -78.33 37.28
N ALA A 833 38.04 -77.57 38.35
CA ALA A 833 39.09 -77.01 39.20
C ALA A 833 39.88 -78.07 40.01
N TYR A 834 39.28 -79.25 40.21
CA TYR A 834 39.93 -80.38 40.86
C TYR A 834 40.65 -81.31 39.87
N GLN A 835 40.25 -81.35 38.59
CA GLN A 835 40.91 -82.09 37.50
C GLN A 835 42.40 -81.73 37.35
N ASP A 836 42.73 -80.44 37.43
CA ASP A 836 44.11 -79.93 37.33
C ASP A 836 45.00 -80.29 38.53
N LYS A 837 44.42 -80.85 39.60
CA LYS A 837 45.09 -81.09 40.88
C LYS A 837 45.20 -82.57 41.25
N ILE A 838 44.87 -83.49 40.34
CA ILE A 838 45.03 -84.94 40.53
C ILE A 838 46.54 -85.29 40.36
N PRO A 839 47.25 -85.78 41.39
CA PRO A 839 48.66 -86.12 41.28
C PRO A 839 48.88 -87.30 40.32
N GLN A 840 49.85 -87.22 39.40
CA GLN A 840 50.16 -88.29 38.44
C GLN A 840 50.96 -89.47 39.02
N SER A 841 51.23 -89.52 40.33
CA SER A 841 52.08 -90.57 40.91
C SER A 841 51.67 -91.00 42.32
N SER A 842 51.18 -92.24 42.47
CA SER A 842 51.65 -93.26 43.41
C SER A 842 50.62 -94.41 43.49
N ASN A 843 51.11 -95.62 43.78
CA ASN A 843 50.44 -96.89 43.42
C ASN A 843 49.28 -97.35 44.34
N GLU A 844 48.85 -96.58 45.33
CA GLU A 844 47.81 -97.02 46.29
C GLU A 844 46.46 -96.25 46.20
N GLU A 845 46.36 -95.18 45.41
CA GLU A 845 45.08 -94.48 45.13
C GLU A 845 44.47 -94.87 43.75
N ASN A 846 44.94 -95.96 43.14
CA ASN A 846 44.64 -96.26 41.73
C ASN A 846 43.17 -96.63 41.44
N GLU A 847 42.42 -97.23 42.37
CA GLU A 847 41.06 -97.71 42.07
C GLU A 847 40.05 -96.55 42.00
N SER A 848 40.01 -95.67 43.02
CA SER A 848 39.13 -94.49 43.02
C SER A 848 39.55 -93.42 41.99
N ILE A 849 40.85 -93.29 41.68
CA ILE A 849 41.32 -92.38 40.61
C ILE A 849 40.92 -92.92 39.23
N ASN A 850 40.95 -94.23 39.01
CA ASN A 850 40.51 -94.84 37.76
C ASN A 850 38.98 -94.75 37.59
N GLU A 851 38.19 -94.97 38.65
CA GLU A 851 36.74 -94.77 38.62
C GLU A 851 36.36 -93.34 38.23
N VAL A 852 37.10 -92.35 38.74
CA VAL A 852 36.88 -90.95 38.38
C VAL A 852 37.35 -90.67 36.95
N LYS A 853 38.51 -91.17 36.50
CA LYS A 853 38.96 -91.03 35.11
C LYS A 853 37.95 -91.64 34.13
N ASP A 854 37.39 -92.80 34.45
CA ASP A 854 36.37 -93.47 33.64
C ASP A 854 35.06 -92.66 33.63
N ALA A 855 34.66 -92.10 34.77
CA ALA A 855 33.51 -91.21 34.83
C ALA A 855 33.71 -89.90 34.03
N TYR A 856 34.93 -89.34 34.00
CA TYR A 856 35.25 -88.21 33.12
C TYR A 856 35.18 -88.57 31.63
N LEU A 857 35.62 -89.77 31.26
CA LEU A 857 35.49 -90.26 29.88
C LEU A 857 34.00 -90.37 29.49
N ARG A 858 33.17 -90.96 30.36
CA ARG A 858 31.71 -91.04 30.15
C ARG A 858 31.04 -89.66 30.10
N ILE A 859 31.41 -88.74 30.98
CA ILE A 859 30.94 -87.34 30.96
C ILE A 859 31.30 -86.67 29.63
N ASN A 860 32.52 -86.88 29.11
CA ASN A 860 32.92 -86.32 27.80
C ASN A 860 32.17 -86.96 26.63
N GLU A 861 31.89 -88.26 26.68
CA GLU A 861 31.06 -88.95 25.70
C GLU A 861 29.62 -88.39 25.70
N TYR A 862 29.02 -88.22 26.88
CA TYR A 862 27.69 -87.61 27.01
C TYR A 862 27.66 -86.15 26.56
N LYS A 863 28.69 -85.38 26.92
CA LYS A 863 28.85 -83.99 26.47
C LYS A 863 28.94 -83.89 24.95
N THR A 864 29.67 -84.81 24.31
CA THR A 864 29.80 -84.88 22.85
C THR A 864 28.47 -85.26 22.19
N ALA A 865 27.78 -86.28 22.72
CA ALA A 865 26.47 -86.68 22.22
C ALA A 865 25.42 -85.55 22.31
N LEU A 866 25.41 -84.81 23.42
CA LEU A 866 24.54 -83.64 23.59
C LEU A 866 24.93 -82.49 22.63
N GLN A 867 26.22 -82.28 22.39
CA GLN A 867 26.71 -81.27 21.47
C GLN A 867 26.25 -81.53 20.02
N ASP A 868 26.30 -82.78 19.55
CA ASP A 868 25.85 -83.16 18.20
C ASP A 868 24.34 -82.95 18.03
N LEU A 869 23.56 -83.22 19.08
CA LEU A 869 22.13 -82.96 19.11
C LEU A 869 21.82 -81.46 18.99
N LEU A 870 22.52 -80.61 19.75
CA LEU A 870 22.35 -79.15 19.66
C LEU A 870 22.84 -78.57 18.32
N LEU A 871 23.89 -79.14 17.74
CA LEU A 871 24.43 -78.70 16.46
C LEU A 871 23.39 -78.80 15.34
N THR A 872 22.57 -79.86 15.36
CA THR A 872 21.49 -80.08 14.38
C THR A 872 20.44 -78.95 14.41
N ASP A 873 20.01 -78.52 15.59
CA ASP A 873 19.05 -77.41 15.76
C ASP A 873 19.67 -76.05 15.39
N LEU A 874 20.96 -75.90 15.69
CA LEU A 874 21.73 -74.72 15.39
C LEU A 874 21.87 -74.52 13.88
N GLU A 875 22.25 -75.55 13.13
CA GLU A 875 22.34 -75.53 11.66
C GLU A 875 21.01 -75.14 11.00
N ALA A 876 19.89 -75.71 11.48
CA ALA A 876 18.56 -75.40 10.99
C ALA A 876 18.19 -73.91 11.20
N SER A 877 18.52 -73.36 12.37
CA SER A 877 18.31 -71.94 12.70
C SER A 877 19.16 -70.99 11.84
N TYR A 878 20.42 -71.35 11.62
CA TYR A 878 21.35 -70.59 10.78
C TYR A 878 20.88 -70.51 9.33
N LYS A 879 20.44 -71.64 8.77
CA LYS A 879 19.94 -71.71 7.40
C LYS A 879 18.76 -70.78 7.18
N ALA A 880 17.81 -70.72 8.12
CA ALA A 880 16.66 -69.82 8.05
C ALA A 880 17.05 -68.34 8.12
N LEU A 881 17.99 -67.96 8.99
CA LEU A 881 18.49 -66.58 9.14
C LEU A 881 19.28 -66.11 7.91
N SER A 882 20.14 -66.98 7.35
CA SER A 882 20.92 -66.66 6.14
C SER A 882 20.02 -66.38 4.93
N THR A 883 18.94 -67.15 4.74
CA THR A 883 17.95 -66.90 3.68
C THR A 883 17.28 -65.54 3.81
N LYS A 884 16.92 -65.10 5.03
CA LYS A 884 16.38 -63.75 5.26
C LYS A 884 17.42 -62.67 4.94
N CYS A 885 18.67 -62.84 5.38
CA CYS A 885 19.74 -61.86 5.12
C CYS A 885 19.95 -61.65 3.61
N ARG A 886 19.97 -62.73 2.82
CA ARG A 886 20.14 -62.65 1.35
C ARG A 886 18.99 -61.88 0.69
N MET A 887 17.75 -62.08 1.13
CA MET A 887 16.58 -61.38 0.57
C MET A 887 16.65 -59.86 0.78
N TYR A 888 17.02 -59.42 1.99
CA TYR A 888 17.06 -57.99 2.35
C TYR A 888 18.35 -57.26 1.98
N SER A 889 19.35 -57.98 1.46
CA SER A 889 20.55 -57.41 0.86
C SER A 889 20.36 -56.98 -0.61
N LEU A 890 19.21 -57.29 -1.24
CA LEU A 890 18.92 -56.85 -2.61
C LEU A 890 18.71 -55.32 -2.71
N PRO A 891 19.08 -54.68 -3.83
CA PRO A 891 18.96 -53.23 -4.01
C PRO A 891 17.54 -52.68 -3.84
N SER A 892 16.52 -53.46 -4.16
CA SER A 892 15.10 -53.11 -3.98
C SER A 892 14.71 -52.85 -2.51
N PHE A 893 15.50 -53.34 -1.55
CA PHE A 893 15.29 -53.16 -0.12
C PHE A 893 16.26 -52.14 0.51
N LYS A 894 16.85 -51.24 -0.29
CA LYS A 894 17.84 -50.26 0.17
C LYS A 894 17.39 -49.44 1.38
N PHE A 895 16.11 -49.08 1.48
CA PHE A 895 15.55 -48.22 2.53
C PHE A 895 14.71 -48.94 3.60
N TYR A 896 14.68 -50.28 3.62
CA TYR A 896 13.95 -51.08 4.61
C TYR A 896 14.71 -51.17 5.94
N THR A 897 14.96 -50.02 6.55
CA THR A 897 15.73 -49.88 7.80
C THR A 897 15.11 -50.70 8.91
N LYS A 898 13.78 -50.67 9.07
CA LYS A 898 13.04 -51.45 10.08
C LYS A 898 13.28 -52.96 9.96
N ASP A 899 13.14 -53.53 8.77
CA ASP A 899 13.30 -54.97 8.57
C ASP A 899 14.77 -55.39 8.63
N LYS A 900 15.69 -54.54 8.17
CA LYS A 900 17.13 -54.76 8.35
C LYS A 900 17.56 -54.70 9.81
N THR A 901 17.05 -53.74 10.59
CA THR A 901 17.28 -53.66 12.03
C THR A 901 16.62 -54.82 12.75
N LYS A 902 15.42 -55.25 12.35
CA LYS A 902 14.75 -56.43 12.90
C LYS A 902 15.52 -57.71 12.61
N ILE A 903 16.07 -57.88 11.41
CA ILE A 903 16.92 -59.03 11.07
C ILE A 903 18.23 -58.97 11.85
N ALA A 904 18.86 -57.80 11.98
CA ALA A 904 20.05 -57.65 12.82
C ALA A 904 19.74 -57.93 14.30
N GLN A 905 18.57 -57.54 14.79
CA GLN A 905 18.08 -57.91 16.12
C GLN A 905 17.82 -59.42 16.20
N GLU A 906 17.22 -60.06 15.20
CA GLU A 906 17.03 -61.51 15.14
C GLU A 906 18.39 -62.25 15.15
N ILE A 907 19.40 -61.75 14.45
CA ILE A 907 20.78 -62.26 14.48
C ILE A 907 21.39 -62.08 15.87
N GLN A 908 21.27 -60.90 16.48
CA GLN A 908 21.78 -60.65 17.83
C GLN A 908 21.06 -61.49 18.89
N LEU A 909 19.74 -61.60 18.80
CA LEU A 909 18.91 -62.41 19.69
C LEU A 909 19.24 -63.88 19.52
N PHE A 910 19.50 -64.34 18.30
CA PHE A 910 19.95 -65.70 18.03
C PHE A 910 21.34 -65.98 18.63
N LYS A 911 22.32 -65.07 18.46
CA LYS A 911 23.63 -65.16 19.14
C LYS A 911 23.53 -65.08 20.67
N LYS A 912 22.46 -64.47 21.20
CA LYS A 912 22.16 -64.42 22.64
C LYS A 912 21.24 -65.54 23.11
N SER A 913 20.75 -66.38 22.20
CA SER A 913 19.75 -67.40 22.49
C SER A 913 20.32 -68.45 23.42
N SER A 914 19.43 -69.13 24.15
CA SER A 914 19.81 -70.25 24.99
C SER A 914 20.42 -71.38 24.17
N LEU A 915 19.93 -71.65 22.95
CA LEU A 915 20.51 -72.63 22.01
C LEU A 915 21.98 -72.33 21.68
N PHE A 916 22.28 -71.12 21.21
CA PHE A 916 23.63 -70.74 20.80
C PHE A 916 24.60 -70.73 21.99
N LYS A 917 24.15 -70.22 23.15
CA LYS A 917 24.93 -70.23 24.38
C LYS A 917 25.15 -71.65 24.91
N ALA A 918 24.14 -72.53 24.87
CA ALA A 918 24.25 -73.92 25.31
C ALA A 918 25.26 -74.68 24.45
N TYR A 919 25.22 -74.50 23.14
CA TYR A 919 26.22 -75.05 22.23
C TYR A 919 27.63 -74.50 22.53
N GLN A 920 27.80 -73.19 22.73
CA GLN A 920 29.10 -72.60 23.10
C GLN A 920 29.65 -73.14 24.43
N ALA A 921 28.78 -73.42 25.41
CA ALA A 921 29.20 -73.99 26.68
C ALA A 921 29.69 -75.45 26.55
N LEU A 922 29.20 -76.17 25.53
CA LEU A 922 29.62 -77.54 25.23
C LEU A 922 30.88 -77.62 24.32
N ALA A 923 31.14 -76.57 23.52
CA ALA A 923 32.15 -76.57 22.46
C ALA A 923 33.61 -76.56 22.97
N GLY A 924 34.11 -77.75 23.32
CA GLY A 924 35.54 -77.98 23.62
C GLY A 924 36.20 -79.09 22.79
N ILE A 925 35.47 -79.82 21.93
CA ILE A 925 35.90 -81.19 21.54
C ILE A 925 36.00 -81.48 20.02
N SER A 926 35.60 -80.61 19.08
CA SER A 926 35.76 -80.94 17.64
C SER A 926 36.06 -79.74 16.72
N PRO A 927 37.26 -79.70 16.08
CA PRO A 927 37.61 -78.71 15.05
C PRO A 927 36.73 -78.78 13.79
N ALA A 928 36.20 -79.97 13.45
CA ALA A 928 35.46 -80.19 12.20
C ALA A 928 34.07 -79.51 12.20
N SER A 929 33.42 -79.43 13.35
CA SER A 929 32.14 -78.72 13.52
C SER A 929 32.30 -77.20 13.49
N MET A 930 33.52 -76.69 13.78
CA MET A 930 33.83 -75.26 13.79
C MET A 930 33.98 -74.69 12.38
N GLU A 931 34.50 -75.48 11.43
CA GLU A 931 34.75 -75.04 10.05
C GLU A 931 33.45 -74.76 9.28
N ARG A 932 32.44 -75.63 9.40
CA ARG A 932 31.09 -75.41 8.83
C ARG A 932 30.41 -74.17 9.40
N PHE A 933 30.70 -73.85 10.66
CA PHE A 933 30.11 -72.72 11.37
C PHE A 933 30.70 -71.38 10.93
N ASN A 934 32.01 -71.36 10.67
CA ASN A 934 32.72 -70.17 10.20
C ASN A 934 32.15 -69.66 8.87
N ASP A 935 31.72 -70.54 7.97
CA ASP A 935 31.08 -70.15 6.70
C ASP A 935 29.73 -69.46 6.90
N TYR A 936 28.91 -69.95 7.84
CA TYR A 936 27.64 -69.30 8.19
C TYR A 936 27.84 -67.99 8.97
N GLU A 937 28.83 -67.95 9.86
CA GLU A 937 29.18 -66.75 10.61
C GLU A 937 29.73 -65.65 9.70
N LYS A 938 30.51 -66.00 8.67
CA LYS A 938 30.97 -65.07 7.63
C LYS A 938 29.80 -64.46 6.85
N GLN A 939 28.76 -65.24 6.56
CA GLN A 939 27.55 -64.75 5.89
C GLN A 939 26.74 -63.81 6.79
N LEU A 940 26.50 -64.15 8.06
CA LEU A 940 25.75 -63.29 8.99
C LEU A 940 26.50 -62.00 9.37
N SER A 941 27.82 -62.07 9.52
CA SER A 941 28.67 -60.91 9.85
C SER A 941 28.80 -59.91 8.68
N SER A 942 28.61 -60.37 7.43
CA SER A 942 28.55 -59.48 6.27
C SER A 942 27.26 -58.65 6.16
N PHE A 943 26.23 -58.95 6.95
CA PHE A 943 24.97 -58.21 6.96
C PHE A 943 25.08 -56.93 7.80
N VAL A 944 25.16 -55.78 7.14
CA VAL A 944 25.27 -54.47 7.82
C VAL A 944 23.89 -53.84 7.95
N ALA A 945 23.38 -53.76 9.18
CA ALA A 945 22.22 -52.95 9.50
C ALA A 945 22.64 -51.50 9.81
N PRO A 946 21.87 -50.49 9.38
CA PRO A 946 22.14 -49.10 9.72
C PRO A 946 21.99 -48.88 11.23
N GLU A 947 22.92 -48.15 11.84
CA GLU A 947 22.89 -47.88 13.28
C GLU A 947 21.73 -46.93 13.64
N LYS A 948 21.19 -47.03 14.86
CA LYS A 948 20.06 -46.19 15.33
C LYS A 948 20.30 -44.68 15.16
N LYS A 949 21.55 -44.24 15.31
CA LYS A 949 21.99 -42.85 15.13
C LYS A 949 21.94 -42.37 13.68
N ASP A 950 21.95 -43.30 12.73
CA ASP A 950 21.95 -43.01 11.29
C ASP A 950 20.53 -42.98 10.72
N ILE A 951 19.52 -43.48 11.43
CA ILE A 951 18.12 -43.49 10.97
C ILE A 951 17.62 -42.07 10.62
N PRO A 952 17.83 -41.03 11.45
CA PRO A 952 17.46 -39.66 11.11
C PRO A 952 18.25 -39.14 9.89
N ILE A 953 19.51 -39.56 9.75
CA ILE A 953 20.38 -39.18 8.63
C ILE A 953 19.88 -39.81 7.33
N PHE A 954 19.43 -41.08 7.36
CA PHE A 954 18.82 -41.76 6.22
C PHE A 954 17.47 -41.16 5.82
N THR A 955 16.59 -40.87 6.78
CA THR A 955 15.30 -40.20 6.52
C THR A 955 15.51 -38.79 5.98
N ARG A 956 16.48 -38.05 6.54
CA ARG A 956 16.87 -36.72 6.05
C ARG A 956 17.43 -36.78 4.64
N LYS A 957 18.32 -37.73 4.34
CA LYS A 957 18.92 -37.93 3.02
C LYS A 957 17.88 -38.33 1.97
N ALA A 958 16.92 -39.20 2.31
CA ALA A 958 15.82 -39.56 1.43
C ALA A 958 14.88 -38.36 1.13
N LYS A 959 14.53 -37.58 2.16
CA LYS A 959 13.74 -36.35 1.98
C LYS A 959 14.50 -35.27 1.19
N GLU A 960 15.82 -35.17 1.37
CA GLU A 960 16.69 -34.27 0.61
C GLU A 960 16.83 -34.70 -0.86
N GLU A 961 16.92 -36.00 -1.14
CA GLU A 961 16.97 -36.54 -2.51
C GLU A 961 15.67 -36.24 -3.29
N VAL A 962 14.51 -36.34 -2.62
CA VAL A 962 13.22 -35.94 -3.19
C VAL A 962 13.14 -34.43 -3.40
N ALA A 963 13.61 -33.62 -2.45
CA ALA A 963 13.66 -32.16 -2.60
C ALA A 963 14.50 -31.77 -3.82
N HIS A 964 15.70 -32.35 -3.93
CA HIS A 964 16.64 -32.09 -5.01
C HIS A 964 16.11 -32.55 -6.37
N ARG A 965 15.38 -33.67 -6.43
CA ARG A 965 14.81 -34.18 -7.68
C ARG A 965 13.67 -33.29 -8.20
N TYR A 966 12.80 -32.78 -7.33
CA TYR A 966 11.57 -32.10 -7.76
C TYR A 966 11.63 -30.56 -7.70
N PHE A 967 12.38 -29.96 -6.78
CA PHE A 967 12.36 -28.50 -6.50
C PHE A 967 13.72 -27.78 -6.45
N ARG A 968 14.82 -28.56 -6.49
CA ARG A 968 16.27 -28.22 -6.52
C ARG A 968 16.69 -26.77 -6.19
N ASP A 969 17.61 -26.59 -5.21
CA ASP A 969 18.14 -25.28 -4.80
C ASP A 969 19.59 -24.99 -5.31
N GLU A 970 19.91 -23.69 -5.34
CA GLU A 970 21.18 -22.95 -5.59
C GLU A 970 22.01 -23.15 -6.87
N SER A 971 21.84 -24.20 -7.70
CA SER A 971 22.59 -24.26 -8.99
C SER A 971 21.97 -25.04 -10.15
N GLY A 972 20.71 -25.49 -10.07
CA GLY A 972 20.04 -26.10 -11.21
C GLY A 972 18.53 -26.26 -11.03
N ALA A 973 17.79 -26.41 -12.13
CA ALA A 973 16.33 -26.56 -12.14
C ALA A 973 15.86 -27.95 -11.67
N GLY A 974 14.86 -28.02 -10.80
CA GLY A 974 14.14 -29.26 -10.44
C GLY A 974 13.12 -29.66 -11.51
N ILE A 975 12.49 -30.85 -11.38
CA ILE A 975 11.49 -31.32 -12.36
C ILE A 975 10.34 -30.30 -12.53
N PHE A 976 9.87 -29.66 -11.46
CA PHE A 976 8.80 -28.67 -11.56
C PHE A 976 9.26 -27.35 -12.19
N ASP A 977 10.52 -26.95 -11.99
CA ASP A 977 11.10 -25.77 -12.63
C ASP A 977 11.30 -26.02 -14.14
N ILE A 978 11.83 -27.19 -14.51
CA ILE A 978 11.96 -27.63 -15.91
C ILE A 978 10.58 -27.69 -16.57
N TYR A 979 9.55 -28.13 -15.83
CA TYR A 979 8.18 -28.11 -16.32
C TYR A 979 7.69 -26.68 -16.61
N LEU A 980 7.87 -25.75 -15.67
CA LEU A 980 7.47 -24.35 -15.85
C LEU A 980 8.22 -23.70 -17.02
N GLU A 981 9.52 -23.98 -17.16
CA GLU A 981 10.36 -23.49 -18.25
C GLU A 981 9.88 -24.03 -19.61
N ARG A 982 9.68 -25.35 -19.73
CA ARG A 982 9.18 -25.96 -20.98
C ARG A 982 7.79 -25.48 -21.36
N ARG A 983 6.91 -25.29 -20.37
CA ARG A 983 5.58 -24.72 -20.62
C ARG A 983 5.70 -23.28 -21.11
N HIS A 984 6.53 -22.47 -20.44
CA HIS A 984 6.77 -21.10 -20.85
C HIS A 984 7.28 -21.06 -22.29
N GLN A 985 8.28 -21.86 -22.66
CA GLN A 985 8.78 -21.95 -24.04
C GLN A 985 7.70 -22.40 -25.04
N ALA A 986 6.89 -23.41 -24.71
CA ALA A 986 5.86 -23.95 -25.59
C ALA A 986 4.64 -23.02 -25.77
N PHE A 987 4.35 -22.16 -24.80
CA PHE A 987 3.12 -21.36 -24.76
C PHE A 987 3.36 -19.87 -24.51
N TRP A 988 4.59 -19.37 -24.63
CA TRP A 988 4.97 -18.00 -24.25
C TRP A 988 4.05 -16.94 -24.88
N PHE A 989 3.66 -17.12 -26.14
CA PHE A 989 2.79 -16.18 -26.84
C PHE A 989 1.36 -16.16 -26.28
N LYS A 990 0.81 -17.33 -25.93
CA LYS A 990 -0.53 -17.44 -25.33
C LYS A 990 -0.53 -16.93 -23.89
N ASP A 991 0.53 -17.20 -23.15
CA ASP A 991 0.72 -16.73 -21.79
C ASP A 991 0.98 -15.20 -21.75
N PHE A 992 1.65 -14.63 -22.76
CA PHE A 992 1.80 -13.18 -22.94
C PHE A 992 0.46 -12.48 -23.17
N ILE A 993 -0.39 -13.03 -24.05
CA ILE A 993 -1.76 -12.51 -24.25
C ILE A 993 -2.58 -12.66 -22.96
N GLY A 994 -2.45 -13.80 -22.27
CA GLY A 994 -3.09 -14.05 -20.98
C GLY A 994 -2.67 -13.07 -19.88
N SER A 995 -1.39 -12.70 -19.82
CA SER A 995 -0.90 -11.72 -18.84
C SER A 995 -1.32 -10.29 -19.17
N MET A 996 -1.37 -9.91 -20.45
CA MET A 996 -1.96 -8.61 -20.86
C MET A 996 -3.46 -8.55 -20.56
N SER A 997 -4.18 -9.65 -20.76
CA SER A 997 -5.60 -9.76 -20.40
C SER A 997 -5.81 -9.66 -18.88
N ALA A 998 -4.94 -10.29 -18.08
CA ALA A 998 -4.94 -10.19 -16.62
C ALA A 998 -4.55 -8.79 -16.13
N CYS A 999 -3.72 -8.04 -16.86
CA CYS A 999 -3.41 -6.64 -16.56
C CYS A 999 -4.64 -5.73 -16.78
N PHE A 1000 -5.37 -5.95 -17.87
CA PHE A 1000 -6.60 -5.19 -18.18
C PHE A 1000 -7.82 -5.60 -17.31
N LEU A 1001 -7.92 -6.87 -16.90
CA LEU A 1001 -9.03 -7.42 -16.11
C LEU A 1001 -8.66 -7.70 -14.66
N GLY A 1002 -7.48 -7.28 -14.20
CA GLY A 1002 -6.97 -7.53 -12.84
C GLY A 1002 -7.84 -6.93 -11.74
N VAL A 1003 -8.62 -5.90 -12.06
CA VAL A 1003 -9.63 -5.30 -11.18
C VAL A 1003 -10.75 -6.31 -10.81
N PHE A 1004 -10.93 -7.39 -11.58
CA PHE A 1004 -11.89 -8.46 -11.33
C PHE A 1004 -11.26 -9.77 -10.81
N GLY A 1005 -9.99 -9.75 -10.39
CA GLY A 1005 -9.33 -10.93 -9.81
C GLY A 1005 -8.99 -12.04 -10.81
N PHE A 1006 -8.90 -11.72 -12.10
CA PHE A 1006 -8.54 -12.71 -13.12
C PHE A 1006 -7.04 -13.02 -13.11
N GLN A 1007 -6.65 -14.20 -12.64
CA GLN A 1007 -5.28 -14.71 -12.71
C GLN A 1007 -5.07 -15.57 -13.97
N SER A 1008 -3.91 -15.42 -14.63
CA SER A 1008 -3.54 -16.24 -15.77
C SER A 1008 -3.36 -17.72 -15.37
N GLU A 1009 -3.55 -18.64 -16.33
CA GLU A 1009 -3.34 -20.08 -16.07
C GLU A 1009 -1.88 -20.40 -15.72
N GLN A 1010 -0.93 -19.59 -16.20
CA GLN A 1010 0.49 -19.72 -15.87
C GLN A 1010 0.74 -19.32 -14.41
N ASP A 1011 0.18 -18.18 -13.97
CA ASP A 1011 0.34 -17.70 -12.60
C ASP A 1011 -0.26 -18.69 -11.60
N LYS A 1012 -1.45 -19.24 -11.89
CA LYS A 1012 -2.07 -20.30 -11.06
C LYS A 1012 -1.19 -21.53 -10.90
N ARG A 1013 -0.51 -21.97 -11.97
CA ARG A 1013 0.39 -23.14 -11.92
C ARG A 1013 1.69 -22.82 -11.18
N LYS A 1014 2.23 -21.61 -11.34
CA LYS A 1014 3.44 -21.14 -10.65
C LYS A 1014 3.17 -21.00 -9.14
N GLU A 1015 2.08 -20.34 -8.78
CA GLU A 1015 1.61 -20.18 -7.40
C GLU A 1015 1.38 -21.55 -6.75
N TYR A 1016 0.70 -22.47 -7.45
CA TYR A 1016 0.50 -23.83 -6.96
C TYR A 1016 1.81 -24.58 -6.74
N ILE A 1017 2.78 -24.53 -7.67
CA ILE A 1017 4.09 -25.19 -7.50
C ILE A 1017 4.88 -24.59 -6.34
N GLN A 1018 4.76 -23.28 -6.10
CA GLN A 1018 5.38 -22.62 -4.96
C GLN A 1018 4.73 -23.03 -3.63
N ASN A 1019 3.40 -23.11 -3.59
CA ASN A 1019 2.66 -23.65 -2.44
C ASN A 1019 3.03 -25.12 -2.19
N LEU A 1020 3.21 -25.91 -3.24
CA LEU A 1020 3.65 -27.30 -3.16
C LEU A 1020 5.10 -27.42 -2.63
N LYS A 1021 6.00 -26.53 -3.05
CA LYS A 1021 7.37 -26.44 -2.50
C LYS A 1021 7.32 -26.10 -1.01
N SER A 1022 6.51 -25.13 -0.60
CA SER A 1022 6.34 -24.76 0.81
C SER A 1022 5.78 -25.91 1.64
N ALA A 1023 4.67 -26.51 1.21
CA ALA A 1023 4.05 -27.65 1.90
C ALA A 1023 5.02 -28.86 2.02
N TYR A 1024 5.88 -29.05 1.01
CA TYR A 1024 6.92 -30.07 1.09
C TYR A 1024 8.03 -29.73 2.10
N GLN A 1025 8.42 -28.45 2.24
CA GLN A 1025 9.36 -28.03 3.28
C GLN A 1025 8.74 -28.17 4.68
N ASP A 1026 7.45 -27.88 4.82
CA ASP A 1026 6.72 -28.09 6.07
C ASP A 1026 6.69 -29.58 6.43
N TYR A 1027 6.39 -30.46 5.46
CA TYR A 1027 6.50 -31.92 5.63
C TYR A 1027 7.94 -32.40 5.93
N LYS A 1028 8.93 -31.73 5.34
CA LYS A 1028 10.34 -32.05 5.58
C LYS A 1028 10.71 -31.76 7.04
N ALA A 1029 10.26 -30.62 7.58
CA ALA A 1029 10.46 -30.20 8.96
C ALA A 1029 9.59 -30.99 9.96
N ASP A 1030 8.35 -31.29 9.61
CA ASP A 1030 7.36 -31.95 10.46
C ASP A 1030 6.57 -33.02 9.68
N VAL A 1031 6.75 -34.27 10.10
CA VAL A 1031 6.12 -35.44 9.48
C VAL A 1031 4.58 -35.41 9.59
N THR A 1032 4.02 -34.72 10.59
CA THR A 1032 2.56 -34.63 10.77
C THR A 1032 1.87 -33.85 9.64
N LYS A 1033 2.62 -33.06 8.87
CA LYS A 1033 2.12 -32.31 7.71
C LYS A 1033 1.97 -33.15 6.44
N TYR A 1034 2.22 -34.45 6.52
CA TYR A 1034 2.09 -35.37 5.39
C TYR A 1034 0.69 -35.35 4.75
N GLU A 1035 -0.37 -35.43 5.55
CA GLU A 1035 -1.74 -35.42 5.01
C GLU A 1035 -2.01 -34.13 4.24
N SER A 1036 -1.62 -32.98 4.80
CA SER A 1036 -1.77 -31.68 4.14
C SER A 1036 -1.02 -31.61 2.79
N LEU A 1037 0.19 -32.18 2.72
CA LEU A 1037 0.96 -32.26 1.48
C LEU A 1037 0.27 -33.17 0.45
N VAL A 1038 -0.21 -34.36 0.86
CA VAL A 1038 -0.89 -35.29 -0.05
C VAL A 1038 -2.21 -34.69 -0.56
N THR A 1039 -2.98 -34.04 0.32
CA THR A 1039 -4.20 -33.32 -0.07
C THR A 1039 -3.89 -32.25 -1.10
N LEU A 1040 -2.84 -31.44 -0.89
CA LEU A 1040 -2.44 -30.42 -1.86
C LEU A 1040 -2.06 -31.04 -3.22
N ILE A 1041 -1.33 -32.16 -3.22
CA ILE A 1041 -0.98 -32.87 -4.46
C ILE A 1041 -2.24 -33.37 -5.18
N ASP A 1042 -3.19 -33.95 -4.45
CA ASP A 1042 -4.44 -34.47 -5.02
C ASP A 1042 -5.33 -33.36 -5.58
N ASP A 1043 -5.38 -32.22 -4.92
CA ASP A 1043 -6.09 -31.04 -5.41
C ASP A 1043 -5.46 -30.52 -6.69
N GLY A 1044 -4.12 -30.47 -6.79
CA GLY A 1044 -3.44 -30.14 -8.04
C GLY A 1044 -3.70 -31.14 -9.17
N ILE A 1045 -3.73 -32.44 -8.86
CA ILE A 1045 -4.07 -33.50 -9.84
C ILE A 1045 -5.49 -33.31 -10.37
N LYS A 1046 -6.45 -32.91 -9.53
CA LYS A 1046 -7.84 -32.61 -9.93
C LYS A 1046 -7.95 -31.30 -10.72
N GLN A 1047 -7.23 -30.27 -10.27
CA GLN A 1047 -7.32 -28.92 -10.82
C GLN A 1047 -6.66 -28.79 -12.20
N PHE A 1048 -5.49 -29.43 -12.40
CA PHE A 1048 -4.71 -29.29 -13.63
C PHE A 1048 -4.89 -30.48 -14.57
N LYS A 1049 -6.04 -30.52 -15.26
CA LYS A 1049 -6.30 -31.54 -16.28
C LYS A 1049 -5.26 -31.50 -17.42
N PRO A 1050 -4.72 -32.65 -17.84
CA PRO A 1050 -3.75 -32.73 -18.91
C PRO A 1050 -4.47 -32.57 -20.25
N ARG A 1051 -3.78 -32.02 -21.25
CA ARG A 1051 -4.31 -31.95 -22.62
C ARG A 1051 -4.05 -33.23 -23.42
N VAL A 1052 -3.17 -34.09 -22.90
CA VAL A 1052 -2.81 -35.38 -23.48
C VAL A 1052 -3.35 -36.44 -22.54
N GLU A 1053 -4.06 -37.43 -23.06
CA GLU A 1053 -4.60 -38.52 -22.26
C GLU A 1053 -3.47 -39.44 -21.77
N GLU A 1054 -3.72 -40.10 -20.63
CA GLU A 1054 -2.80 -41.09 -20.07
C GLU A 1054 -2.54 -42.22 -21.11
N GLY A 1055 -1.26 -42.55 -21.32
CA GLY A 1055 -0.83 -43.54 -22.32
C GLY A 1055 -0.46 -42.97 -23.71
N LYS A 1056 -0.74 -41.70 -23.99
CA LYS A 1056 -0.30 -41.03 -25.25
C LYS A 1056 1.07 -40.37 -25.10
N ALA A 1057 1.81 -40.28 -26.22
CA ALA A 1057 3.09 -39.59 -26.27
C ALA A 1057 2.96 -38.13 -25.79
N GLY A 1058 3.78 -37.73 -24.82
CA GLY A 1058 3.73 -36.39 -24.22
C GLY A 1058 2.99 -36.31 -22.87
N TYR A 1059 2.21 -37.33 -22.47
CA TYR A 1059 1.57 -37.35 -21.14
C TYR A 1059 2.61 -37.22 -20.01
N GLY A 1060 3.77 -37.87 -20.16
CA GLY A 1060 4.88 -37.81 -19.22
C GLY A 1060 5.52 -36.43 -19.03
N GLN A 1061 5.13 -35.43 -19.81
CA GLN A 1061 5.58 -34.04 -19.68
C GLN A 1061 4.52 -33.12 -19.07
N THR A 1062 3.37 -33.66 -18.67
CA THR A 1062 2.28 -32.89 -18.05
C THR A 1062 2.52 -32.69 -16.56
N LEU A 1063 1.97 -31.59 -16.01
CA LEU A 1063 2.03 -31.33 -14.57
C LEU A 1063 1.41 -32.48 -13.77
N GLN A 1064 0.30 -33.04 -14.25
CA GLN A 1064 -0.37 -34.16 -13.58
C GLN A 1064 0.54 -35.39 -13.49
N SER A 1065 1.24 -35.76 -14.57
CA SER A 1065 2.20 -36.87 -14.54
C SER A 1065 3.34 -36.62 -13.55
N TYR A 1066 3.85 -35.37 -13.46
CA TYR A 1066 4.87 -35.02 -12.49
C TYR A 1066 4.36 -35.04 -11.05
N LEU A 1067 3.12 -34.59 -10.81
CA LEU A 1067 2.47 -34.65 -9.50
C LEU A 1067 2.20 -36.09 -9.06
N GLN A 1068 1.76 -36.97 -9.96
CA GLN A 1068 1.58 -38.40 -9.65
C GLN A 1068 2.92 -39.08 -9.33
N GLY A 1069 3.97 -38.76 -10.08
CA GLY A 1069 5.33 -39.25 -9.79
C GLY A 1069 5.84 -38.76 -8.44
N PHE A 1070 5.60 -37.47 -8.15
CA PHE A 1070 5.96 -36.86 -6.87
C PHE A 1070 5.20 -37.50 -5.71
N LYS A 1071 3.87 -37.65 -5.83
CA LYS A 1071 3.01 -38.33 -4.84
C LYS A 1071 3.53 -39.72 -4.51
N ARG A 1072 3.73 -40.58 -5.51
CA ARG A 1072 4.27 -41.94 -5.30
C ARG A 1072 5.62 -41.91 -4.60
N THR A 1073 6.48 -40.96 -4.95
CA THR A 1073 7.80 -40.84 -4.33
C THR A 1073 7.69 -40.42 -2.86
N VAL A 1074 6.82 -39.45 -2.55
CA VAL A 1074 6.58 -38.97 -1.18
C VAL A 1074 5.89 -40.04 -0.33
N GLU A 1075 4.88 -40.73 -0.86
CA GLU A 1075 4.20 -41.87 -0.22
C GLU A 1075 5.20 -42.98 0.08
N THR A 1076 6.04 -43.37 -0.89
CA THR A 1076 7.08 -44.38 -0.69
C THR A 1076 8.05 -43.98 0.41
N VAL A 1077 8.51 -42.72 0.42
CA VAL A 1077 9.40 -42.22 1.48
C VAL A 1077 8.67 -42.14 2.82
N TYR A 1078 7.40 -41.75 2.85
CA TYR A 1078 6.59 -41.70 4.06
C TYR A 1078 6.40 -43.11 4.64
N GLU A 1079 5.85 -44.05 3.87
CA GLU A 1079 5.66 -45.45 4.27
C GLU A 1079 6.95 -46.11 4.78
N GLN A 1080 8.08 -45.83 4.12
CA GLN A 1080 9.39 -46.32 4.54
C GLN A 1080 9.88 -45.74 5.88
N ASN A 1081 9.37 -44.58 6.31
CA ASN A 1081 9.86 -43.85 7.49
C ASN A 1081 8.84 -43.76 8.66
N THR A 1082 7.53 -43.72 8.42
CA THR A 1082 6.51 -43.53 9.48
C THR A 1082 6.00 -44.81 10.11
N LEU A 1083 5.90 -45.91 9.36
CA LEU A 1083 5.66 -47.24 9.93
C LEU A 1083 6.82 -47.70 10.85
N ALA A 1084 8.00 -47.06 10.75
CA ALA A 1084 9.13 -47.24 11.64
C ALA A 1084 9.08 -46.34 12.88
N ALA A 1085 8.63 -45.09 12.74
CA ALA A 1085 8.56 -44.11 13.83
C ALA A 1085 7.35 -44.29 14.77
N GLU A 1086 6.19 -44.69 14.24
CA GLU A 1086 4.96 -44.83 15.02
C GLU A 1086 5.01 -46.02 15.99
N LYS A 1087 5.75 -47.08 15.66
CA LYS A 1087 6.08 -48.17 16.61
C LYS A 1087 7.20 -47.82 17.59
N LEU A 1088 8.10 -46.91 17.23
CA LEU A 1088 9.12 -46.40 18.16
C LEU A 1088 8.49 -45.51 19.25
N ARG A 1089 7.39 -44.81 18.92
CA ARG A 1089 6.54 -44.10 19.88
C ARG A 1089 5.64 -45.00 20.75
N LEU A 1090 5.32 -46.21 20.28
CA LEU A 1090 4.54 -47.20 21.04
C LEU A 1090 5.41 -48.17 21.87
N HIS A 1091 6.74 -48.04 21.82
CA HIS A 1091 7.70 -48.87 22.58
C HIS A 1091 8.73 -48.05 23.38
N VAL A 1092 8.53 -46.73 23.46
CA VAL A 1092 9.03 -45.86 24.54
C VAL A 1092 7.81 -45.53 25.38
#